data_AF-A0A916BZB6-F1
#
_entry.id   AF-A0A916BZB6-F1
#
_cell.length_a   1.000
_cell.length_b   1.000
_cell.length_c   1.000
_cell.angle_alpha   90.00
_cell.angle_beta   90.00
_cell.angle_gamma   90.00
#
_symmetry.space_group_name_H-M   'P 1'
#
loop_
_entity.id
_entity.type
_entity.pdbx_description
1 polymer ?
#
loop_
_entity_poly.entity_id
_entity_poly.type
_entity_poly.pdbx_seq_one_letter_code
_entity_poly.pdbx_strand_id
1 'polypeptide(L)'
;MNHSHPLTRLGRLVLVLITALGLLGSVPQVTWAASHDNVVEVEGLGHEPLFDRYICEDESYPYRDPLNPRADQSIVIRMRSFTQDLTSVTLWYTTAATATEQSEWTSVTTAVSETTWLNCEDKPGWNMDGWSVVIPAQTSLVWYKIAYTDGTQTLWQRESGESDPEIFGADGGWEVSSTLLTYTPPSEVFVRGTFDSGTMGWNYDHFAVIQNGLNAVADEGQVTVYTGIYTESLTIARPLTLQRFEFDTPVIHGPCSTALINVSATPVVIANLTLKVNQATCPVGLLATGDYEQLRLAGNIIESTGSGADYIANTRGIDLDGSIALGVSAVGNLIRPENATAAKFEDGLRLTNAHGTIGGPTPDGNLITAHNAIRATDPDNSLRIEGNTLSGRTRLNNLLSGSGYHYFISNLCRTGDSGDNTIAPDIFALLEVNTVNATSLFVQNNEFQDFVNYGLFLGNFADSSIEHNTFTPLTHSDNTGYRHIHLNTKPHAANPLPSANAARLTLWHNTFYGNSANPAGGVALELANHASTGASAFQNISIGGLEDDANSFAYNIKTAIRLDPRTGNSDSLPMWTAPSCPDCSVTPMAPVFDDFDARENEFGDALDTYKRPLNMELTELADLEDRIDHQIDYAALGFVRMRSLNVYVTPRSYLSSYTTEPLIKRGIDAADAGDTVNVTTGVYTENIVVDKALTLAGMGQSNTIVYPALSNPNCNGGGSGVLCSGGDPAASNLVQVQADNVTLRDLTLDGDAPGSTSGLIRNGADLDARNGLVLGAFNNLTIRNSTLQNVYLNSLYLAGGSVSLSGATLNNQEAVFDQTSGALTAYANSIMNYATALTRTGGTGNLRHNWWGRANGTVPNGLDPATDWQARLSAQILSWTEGSNGAVLGDTSLAGGTGTAVIVSHGRSFVNAPFGNTIFDFDSMCSDYYDFFTVNGSGTWDISLPVDDSPACITQTLDAGKIYWIPAVTDYSVECTPYDNTACWDLITTNVITSGQNIMVTGLSATDLGGTQFVAGSIIGSDPTAVTIIALAASTDRSSAPAGAIFVSALVATVGLILVVRRRR
;
A
#
# COMPACT_ATOMS: atom_id res chain seq x y z
N MET A 1 21.34 -46.30 -16.45
CA MET A 1 22.34 -47.04 -15.65
C MET A 1 22.00 -46.79 -14.19
N ASN A 2 21.87 -47.86 -13.39
CA ASN A 2 21.73 -47.98 -11.92
C ASN A 2 21.21 -46.74 -11.14
N HIS A 3 19.99 -46.76 -10.58
CA HIS A 3 19.63 -47.34 -9.25
C HIS A 3 20.44 -46.72 -8.08
N SER A 4 19.87 -46.23 -6.97
CA SER A 4 18.47 -46.03 -6.52
C SER A 4 18.44 -45.27 -5.16
N HIS A 5 17.37 -44.53 -4.84
CA HIS A 5 17.03 -44.13 -3.44
C HIS A 5 16.83 -45.38 -2.55
N PRO A 6 17.07 -45.37 -1.21
CA PRO A 6 16.36 -44.49 -0.25
C PRO A 6 17.14 -44.03 1.00
N LEU A 7 16.51 -43.21 1.86
CA LEU A 7 16.96 -42.92 3.22
C LEU A 7 15.85 -43.21 4.24
N THR A 8 16.05 -44.26 5.04
CA THR A 8 15.40 -44.47 6.35
C THR A 8 16.43 -45.12 7.28
N ARG A 9 16.16 -45.06 8.60
CA ARG A 9 16.90 -45.67 9.72
C ARG A 9 18.20 -44.97 10.15
N LEU A 10 18.13 -44.38 11.34
CA LEU A 10 19.25 -44.14 12.25
C LEU A 10 18.96 -44.90 13.54
N GLY A 11 19.91 -45.67 14.06
CA GLY A 11 19.76 -46.45 15.31
C GLY A 11 20.02 -47.96 15.14
N ARG A 12 21.27 -48.39 15.33
CA ARG A 12 21.62 -49.82 15.50
C ARG A 12 22.88 -50.01 16.36
N LEU A 13 22.81 -51.05 17.20
CA LEU A 13 23.90 -51.75 17.92
C LEU A 13 24.75 -50.97 18.94
N VAL A 14 24.60 -51.38 20.21
CA VAL A 14 25.72 -51.90 21.02
C VAL A 14 25.30 -53.26 21.60
N LEU A 15 26.19 -54.24 21.56
CA LEU A 15 26.03 -55.59 22.11
C LEU A 15 27.29 -55.90 22.94
N VAL A 16 27.13 -56.34 24.20
CA VAL A 16 28.22 -56.91 25.01
C VAL A 16 27.67 -58.13 25.78
N LEU A 17 28.48 -59.20 25.86
CA LEU A 17 28.10 -60.52 26.36
C LEU A 17 28.79 -60.88 27.70
N ILE A 18 28.03 -61.60 28.55
CA ILE A 18 28.46 -62.65 29.50
C ILE A 18 29.39 -62.30 30.69
N THR A 19 28.85 -62.46 31.91
CA THR A 19 29.27 -63.44 32.96
C THR A 19 28.26 -63.36 34.12
N ALA A 20 27.32 -64.29 34.35
CA ALA A 20 27.33 -65.75 34.58
C ALA A 20 27.39 -66.16 36.07
N LEU A 21 26.42 -66.99 36.45
CA LEU A 21 26.21 -67.76 37.71
C LEU A 21 25.64 -67.03 38.95
N GLY A 22 24.53 -67.57 39.47
CA GLY A 22 24.47 -67.80 40.91
C GLY A 22 23.18 -67.58 41.70
N LEU A 23 21.97 -67.87 41.18
CA LEU A 23 20.87 -68.45 41.99
C LEU A 23 19.72 -68.93 41.09
N LEU A 24 19.14 -70.09 41.47
CA LEU A 24 18.21 -70.85 40.64
C LEU A 24 16.77 -70.43 40.89
N GLY A 25 16.00 -70.34 39.81
CA GLY A 25 14.59 -69.98 39.77
C GLY A 25 14.08 -70.14 38.34
N SER A 26 14.25 -71.34 37.79
CA SER A 26 13.81 -71.68 36.43
C SER A 26 12.29 -71.71 36.38
N VAL A 27 11.67 -70.65 35.89
CA VAL A 27 10.25 -70.66 35.49
C VAL A 27 10.14 -71.52 34.23
N PRO A 28 9.41 -72.66 34.24
CA PRO A 28 9.14 -73.41 33.03
C PRO A 28 8.26 -72.58 32.10
N GLN A 29 8.64 -72.48 30.82
CA GLN A 29 7.76 -71.92 29.80
C GLN A 29 6.70 -72.97 29.45
N VAL A 30 5.46 -72.75 29.87
CA VAL A 30 4.30 -73.30 29.14
C VAL A 30 4.14 -72.47 27.88
N THR A 31 4.01 -73.12 26.72
CA THR A 31 3.63 -72.47 25.48
C THR A 31 2.14 -72.13 25.49
N TRP A 32 1.77 -71.09 26.23
CA TRP A 32 0.53 -70.38 26.02
C TRP A 32 0.59 -69.73 24.64
N ALA A 33 -0.14 -70.27 23.68
CA ALA A 33 -0.49 -69.50 22.50
C ALA A 33 -1.57 -68.50 22.89
N ALA A 34 -1.15 -67.31 23.33
CA ALA A 34 -2.01 -66.14 23.26
C ALA A 34 -2.16 -65.77 21.78
N SER A 35 -3.25 -66.22 21.16
CA SER A 35 -3.63 -65.79 19.83
C SER A 35 -4.13 -64.33 19.87
N HIS A 36 -4.05 -63.63 18.74
CA HIS A 36 -4.50 -62.22 18.63
C HIS A 36 -6.04 -62.08 18.69
N ASP A 37 -6.75 -63.15 19.07
CA ASP A 37 -8.21 -63.28 19.06
C ASP A 37 -8.87 -63.23 20.46
N ASN A 38 -8.08 -62.97 21.52
CA ASN A 38 -8.48 -63.03 22.94
C ASN A 38 -8.89 -64.44 23.42
N VAL A 39 -8.44 -65.48 22.72
CA VAL A 39 -8.55 -66.88 23.17
C VAL A 39 -7.24 -67.30 23.81
N VAL A 40 -7.34 -68.02 24.92
CA VAL A 40 -6.20 -68.49 25.71
C VAL A 40 -6.38 -69.97 25.96
N GLU A 41 -5.47 -70.80 25.44
CA GLU A 41 -5.57 -72.25 25.56
C GLU A 41 -4.71 -72.80 26.71
N VAL A 42 -5.36 -73.52 27.62
CA VAL A 42 -4.78 -74.31 28.72
C VAL A 42 -4.70 -75.76 28.27
N GLU A 43 -3.52 -76.38 28.35
CA GLU A 43 -3.36 -77.82 28.18
C GLU A 43 -3.53 -78.56 29.53
N GLY A 44 -4.06 -79.79 29.49
CA GLY A 44 -3.99 -80.74 30.60
C GLY A 44 -4.82 -80.43 31.86
N LEU A 45 -6.13 -80.71 31.81
CA LEU A 45 -6.99 -80.88 32.98
C LEU A 45 -7.33 -82.36 33.22
N GLY A 46 -7.50 -82.74 34.48
CA GLY A 46 -7.88 -84.11 34.88
C GLY A 46 -6.68 -85.05 35.08
N HIS A 47 -6.96 -86.35 35.20
CA HIS A 47 -5.94 -87.36 35.51
C HIS A 47 -5.01 -87.63 34.30
N GLU A 48 -3.72 -87.79 34.60
CA GLU A 48 -2.63 -88.03 33.63
C GLU A 48 -2.87 -89.24 32.70
N PRO A 49 -2.73 -89.11 31.37
CA PRO A 49 -2.62 -90.25 30.47
C PRO A 49 -1.23 -90.89 30.62
N LEU A 50 -1.16 -92.01 31.34
CA LEU A 50 0.09 -92.72 31.65
C LEU A 50 0.98 -92.96 30.41
N PHE A 51 2.07 -92.18 30.33
CA PHE A 51 3.31 -92.34 29.58
C PHE A 51 3.30 -93.13 28.25
N ASP A 52 3.82 -92.44 27.23
CA ASP A 52 4.44 -92.97 26.00
C ASP A 52 3.50 -93.24 24.78
N ARG A 53 3.48 -92.25 23.86
CA ARG A 53 3.18 -92.26 22.41
C ARG A 53 1.79 -91.79 21.92
N TYR A 54 1.85 -90.75 21.07
CA TYR A 54 0.92 -90.36 19.99
C TYR A 54 -0.59 -90.38 20.31
N ILE A 55 -1.12 -89.19 20.62
CA ILE A 55 -2.57 -88.93 20.78
C ILE A 55 -3.23 -88.95 19.39
N CYS A 56 -3.75 -90.13 19.04
CA CYS A 56 -4.05 -90.56 17.66
C CYS A 56 -2.78 -90.53 16.75
N GLU A 57 -2.71 -91.38 15.70
CA GLU A 57 -1.46 -91.60 14.93
C GLU A 57 -1.23 -90.58 13.78
N ASP A 58 -1.56 -89.31 13.98
CA ASP A 58 -1.31 -88.22 13.01
C ASP A 58 -0.33 -87.19 13.58
N GLU A 59 0.74 -86.88 12.85
CA GLU A 59 1.76 -85.89 13.24
C GLU A 59 1.33 -84.43 13.06
N SER A 60 0.13 -84.19 12.51
CA SER A 60 -0.44 -82.86 12.35
C SER A 60 -1.45 -82.52 13.44
N TYR A 61 -0.95 -82.26 14.66
CA TYR A 61 -1.74 -81.57 15.70
C TYR A 61 -2.30 -80.28 15.10
N PRO A 62 -3.64 -80.12 14.97
CA PRO A 62 -4.21 -78.88 14.50
C PRO A 62 -4.15 -77.86 15.64
N TYR A 63 -3.03 -77.15 15.70
CA TYR A 63 -3.07 -75.77 16.18
C TYR A 63 -4.22 -75.10 15.41
N ARG A 64 -5.18 -74.62 16.18
CA ARG A 64 -6.53 -74.26 15.72
C ARG A 64 -6.49 -73.37 14.46
N ASP A 65 -7.46 -73.55 13.56
CA ASP A 65 -7.86 -72.41 12.72
C ASP A 65 -8.16 -71.23 13.66
N PRO A 66 -7.55 -70.04 13.44
CA PRO A 66 -7.72 -68.89 14.32
C PRO A 66 -9.20 -68.61 14.57
N LEU A 67 -9.58 -68.38 15.83
CA LEU A 67 -10.95 -67.96 16.09
C LEU A 67 -11.11 -66.52 15.61
N ASN A 68 -12.30 -66.17 15.14
CA ASN A 68 -12.65 -64.76 15.03
C ASN A 68 -12.61 -64.16 16.45
N PRO A 69 -11.85 -63.09 16.70
CA PRO A 69 -11.95 -62.36 17.95
C PRO A 69 -13.39 -61.94 18.23
N ARG A 70 -13.78 -61.96 19.50
CA ARG A 70 -15.18 -61.85 19.89
C ARG A 70 -15.66 -60.42 20.10
N ALA A 71 -16.91 -60.21 19.69
CA ALA A 71 -17.69 -58.99 19.79
C ALA A 71 -17.95 -58.46 21.21
N ASP A 72 -17.86 -59.34 22.21
CA ASP A 72 -18.40 -59.14 23.56
C ASP A 72 -17.37 -58.61 24.56
N GLN A 73 -16.17 -58.24 24.09
CA GLN A 73 -15.03 -57.86 24.94
C GLN A 73 -14.85 -58.88 26.06
N SER A 74 -14.74 -60.16 25.68
CA SER A 74 -14.48 -61.27 26.60
C SER A 74 -13.16 -61.96 26.29
N ILE A 75 -12.58 -62.58 27.31
CA ILE A 75 -11.43 -63.47 27.17
C ILE A 75 -11.96 -64.90 27.33
N VAL A 76 -11.72 -65.74 26.34
CA VAL A 76 -12.17 -67.13 26.35
C VAL A 76 -10.99 -68.01 26.73
N ILE A 77 -11.04 -68.57 27.93
CA ILE A 77 -10.04 -69.53 28.38
C ILE A 77 -10.57 -70.92 28.02
N ARG A 78 -9.98 -71.50 26.98
CA ARG A 78 -10.21 -72.88 26.56
C ARG A 78 -9.29 -73.78 27.35
N MET A 79 -9.82 -74.87 27.86
CA MET A 79 -9.12 -75.85 28.68
C MET A 79 -9.45 -77.23 28.14
N ARG A 80 -8.49 -78.15 28.16
CA ARG A 80 -8.66 -79.50 27.61
C ARG A 80 -8.62 -80.52 28.73
N SER A 81 -9.63 -81.37 28.87
CA SER A 81 -9.56 -82.49 29.81
C SER A 81 -9.35 -83.82 29.11
N PHE A 82 -8.55 -84.67 29.74
CA PHE A 82 -8.50 -86.08 29.39
C PHE A 82 -9.79 -86.79 29.83
N THR A 83 -10.00 -88.02 29.33
CA THR A 83 -10.93 -89.05 29.84
C THR A 83 -12.45 -88.79 29.98
N GLN A 84 -12.97 -87.61 29.62
CA GLN A 84 -14.42 -87.25 29.69
C GLN A 84 -15.07 -87.45 31.08
N ASP A 85 -14.26 -87.46 32.15
CA ASP A 85 -14.68 -87.75 33.53
C ASP A 85 -14.99 -86.49 34.38
N LEU A 86 -14.66 -85.30 33.87
CA LEU A 86 -15.00 -84.05 34.53
C LEU A 86 -16.49 -83.70 34.38
N THR A 87 -17.10 -83.23 35.47
CA THR A 87 -18.49 -82.74 35.52
C THR A 87 -18.59 -81.22 35.54
N SER A 88 -17.55 -80.52 36.02
CA SER A 88 -17.46 -79.06 35.93
C SER A 88 -16.02 -78.56 36.07
N VAL A 89 -15.79 -77.37 35.52
CA VAL A 89 -14.53 -76.62 35.62
C VAL A 89 -14.87 -75.19 36.06
N THR A 90 -14.18 -74.69 37.08
CA THR A 90 -14.35 -73.35 37.65
C THR A 90 -13.04 -72.58 37.57
N LEU A 91 -13.04 -71.48 36.83
CA LEU A 91 -11.97 -70.50 36.87
C LEU A 91 -12.23 -69.52 38.01
N TRP A 92 -11.21 -69.24 38.82
CA TRP A 92 -11.16 -68.11 39.74
C TRP A 92 -10.16 -67.09 39.20
N TYR A 93 -10.48 -65.80 39.22
CA TYR A 93 -9.61 -64.74 38.73
C TYR A 93 -9.74 -63.44 39.54
N THR A 94 -8.70 -62.61 39.51
CA THR A 94 -8.68 -61.27 40.12
C THR A 94 -7.70 -60.35 39.39
N THR A 95 -7.88 -59.04 39.56
CA THR A 95 -6.97 -57.98 39.11
C THR A 95 -6.20 -57.34 40.28
N ALA A 96 -6.30 -57.90 41.48
CA ALA A 96 -5.54 -57.48 42.65
C ALA A 96 -4.30 -58.37 42.86
N ALA A 97 -3.11 -57.84 42.60
CA ALA A 97 -1.82 -58.52 42.79
C ALA A 97 -1.54 -59.04 44.22
N THR A 98 -2.32 -58.56 45.19
CA THR A 98 -2.15 -58.80 46.64
C THR A 98 -3.30 -59.60 47.24
N ALA A 99 -4.20 -60.15 46.41
CA ALA A 99 -5.33 -60.94 46.87
C ALA A 99 -4.86 -62.23 47.56
N THR A 100 -5.24 -62.41 48.82
CA THR A 100 -4.84 -63.53 49.69
C THR A 100 -6.01 -64.27 50.33
N GLU A 101 -7.26 -63.80 50.14
CA GLU A 101 -8.47 -64.45 50.63
C GLU A 101 -9.51 -64.69 49.51
N GLN A 102 -10.27 -65.79 49.59
CA GLN A 102 -11.23 -66.21 48.54
C GLN A 102 -12.23 -65.11 48.12
N SER A 103 -12.64 -64.25 49.06
CA SER A 103 -13.57 -63.15 48.81
C SER A 103 -13.03 -62.04 47.90
N GLU A 104 -11.73 -62.04 47.63
CA GLU A 104 -11.04 -61.08 46.75
C GLU A 104 -10.95 -61.60 45.29
N TRP A 105 -11.55 -62.76 45.02
CA TRP A 105 -11.50 -63.49 43.76
C TRP A 105 -12.91 -63.69 43.18
N THR A 106 -13.04 -63.51 41.87
CA THR A 106 -14.29 -63.76 41.12
C THR A 106 -14.23 -65.14 40.46
N SER A 107 -15.32 -65.91 40.51
CA SER A 107 -15.36 -67.27 39.94
C SER A 107 -16.36 -67.41 38.78
N VAL A 108 -15.99 -68.15 37.74
CA VAL A 108 -16.90 -68.57 36.65
C VAL A 108 -16.80 -70.10 36.47
N THR A 109 -17.93 -70.79 36.63
CA THR A 109 -18.04 -72.24 36.48
C THR A 109 -18.74 -72.60 35.17
N THR A 110 -18.18 -73.55 34.42
CA THR A 110 -18.88 -74.31 33.38
C THR A 110 -19.12 -75.74 33.84
N ALA A 111 -20.29 -76.29 33.51
CA ALA A 111 -20.69 -77.67 33.81
C ALA A 111 -21.11 -78.44 32.54
N VAL A 112 -20.67 -77.96 31.37
CA VAL A 112 -20.94 -78.54 30.05
C VAL A 112 -19.63 -78.55 29.28
N SER A 113 -19.17 -79.73 28.88
CA SER A 113 -18.04 -79.86 27.96
C SER A 113 -18.47 -79.58 26.52
N GLU A 114 -17.55 -79.00 25.74
CA GLU A 114 -17.55 -79.06 24.28
C GLU A 114 -17.23 -80.51 23.89
N THR A 115 -18.26 -81.35 23.85
CA THR A 115 -18.14 -82.79 23.55
C THR A 115 -17.42 -83.01 22.22
N THR A 116 -16.46 -83.94 22.21
CA THR A 116 -15.63 -84.32 21.04
C THR A 116 -14.77 -83.18 20.49
N TRP A 117 -13.93 -82.57 21.33
CA TRP A 117 -12.85 -81.69 20.85
C TRP A 117 -11.82 -82.49 20.03
N LEU A 118 -11.51 -83.71 20.47
CA LEU A 118 -10.80 -84.72 19.68
C LEU A 118 -11.40 -86.11 19.96
N ASN A 119 -11.85 -86.78 18.89
CA ASN A 119 -12.39 -88.14 18.94
C ASN A 119 -11.40 -89.09 18.27
N CYS A 120 -10.57 -89.82 19.03
CA CYS A 120 -9.60 -90.77 18.47
C CYS A 120 -10.26 -92.09 17.99
N GLU A 121 -11.47 -92.02 17.40
CA GLU A 121 -12.34 -93.10 16.87
C GLU A 121 -12.14 -94.50 17.48
N ASP A 122 -11.10 -95.22 17.04
CA ASP A 122 -10.69 -96.57 17.49
C ASP A 122 -10.31 -96.68 18.98
N LYS A 123 -10.11 -95.56 19.68
CA LYS A 123 -9.70 -95.49 21.10
C LYS A 123 -10.58 -94.50 21.91
N PRO A 124 -11.87 -94.78 22.16
CA PRO A 124 -12.78 -93.83 22.82
C PRO A 124 -12.38 -93.41 24.25
N GLY A 125 -11.58 -94.21 24.97
CA GLY A 125 -11.02 -93.83 26.27
C GLY A 125 -9.91 -92.76 26.21
N TRP A 126 -9.51 -92.34 25.01
CA TRP A 126 -8.52 -91.28 24.75
C TRP A 126 -9.19 -90.02 24.18
N ASN A 127 -10.54 -89.99 24.14
CA ASN A 127 -11.28 -88.82 23.70
C ASN A 127 -11.06 -87.65 24.65
N MET A 128 -10.83 -86.48 24.08
CA MET A 128 -10.60 -85.24 24.81
C MET A 128 -11.86 -84.38 24.78
N ASP A 129 -12.26 -83.91 25.95
CA ASP A 129 -13.35 -82.96 26.11
C ASP A 129 -12.80 -81.54 26.22
N GLY A 130 -13.38 -80.63 25.44
CA GLY A 130 -13.08 -79.21 25.55
C GLY A 130 -13.90 -78.58 26.66
N TRP A 131 -13.32 -77.62 27.36
CA TRP A 131 -14.00 -76.79 28.36
C TRP A 131 -13.73 -75.33 28.02
N SER A 132 -14.76 -74.50 27.98
CA SER A 132 -14.60 -73.06 27.74
C SER A 132 -15.16 -72.29 28.93
N VAL A 133 -14.31 -71.45 29.53
CA VAL A 133 -14.72 -70.43 30.49
C VAL A 133 -14.57 -69.06 29.83
N VAL A 134 -15.58 -68.20 29.98
CA VAL A 134 -15.57 -66.84 29.45
C VAL A 134 -15.51 -65.88 30.63
N ILE A 135 -14.52 -64.98 30.63
CA ILE A 135 -14.41 -63.89 31.60
C ILE A 135 -14.55 -62.53 30.89
N PRO A 136 -15.02 -61.47 31.59
CA PRO A 136 -15.01 -60.12 31.05
C PRO A 136 -13.57 -59.68 30.71
N ALA A 137 -13.40 -58.88 29.66
CA ALA A 137 -12.14 -58.26 29.31
C ALA A 137 -11.50 -57.56 30.52
N GLN A 138 -10.19 -57.74 30.65
CA GLN A 138 -9.37 -57.06 31.66
C GLN A 138 -8.32 -56.22 30.92
N THR A 139 -8.11 -54.99 31.39
CA THR A 139 -7.08 -54.06 30.89
C THR A 139 -5.80 -54.09 31.71
N SER A 140 -5.69 -55.05 32.64
CA SER A 140 -4.57 -55.23 33.56
C SER A 140 -4.25 -56.72 33.71
N LEU A 141 -3.05 -57.03 34.23
CA LEU A 141 -2.62 -58.42 34.46
C LEU A 141 -3.66 -59.14 35.32
N VAL A 142 -3.98 -60.38 34.95
CA VAL A 142 -4.97 -61.20 35.66
C VAL A 142 -4.25 -62.34 36.36
N TRP A 143 -4.46 -62.44 37.65
CA TRP A 143 -4.10 -63.62 38.42
C TRP A 143 -5.27 -64.59 38.39
N TYR A 144 -5.00 -65.89 38.22
CA TYR A 144 -6.04 -66.90 38.05
C TYR A 144 -5.69 -68.23 38.75
N LYS A 145 -6.74 -69.03 39.03
CA LYS A 145 -6.68 -70.43 39.45
C LYS A 145 -7.76 -71.21 38.71
N ILE A 146 -7.52 -72.48 38.42
CA ILE A 146 -8.52 -73.38 37.83
C ILE A 146 -8.81 -74.48 38.84
N ALA A 147 -10.09 -74.70 39.13
CA ALA A 147 -10.60 -75.85 39.86
C ALA A 147 -11.38 -76.76 38.90
N TYR A 148 -11.28 -78.07 39.05
CA TYR A 148 -12.02 -79.05 38.25
C TYR A 148 -12.63 -80.13 39.15
N THR A 149 -13.79 -80.65 38.76
CA THR A 149 -14.61 -81.55 39.60
C THR A 149 -15.09 -82.75 38.81
N ASP A 150 -14.74 -83.97 39.24
CA ASP A 150 -15.11 -85.25 38.61
C ASP A 150 -16.51 -85.77 39.03
N GLY A 151 -17.26 -84.97 39.78
CA GLY A 151 -18.55 -85.31 40.37
C GLY A 151 -18.46 -85.94 41.76
N THR A 152 -17.25 -86.25 42.24
CA THR A 152 -16.99 -86.78 43.59
C THR A 152 -16.02 -85.92 44.42
N GLN A 153 -15.06 -85.26 43.78
CA GLN A 153 -14.08 -84.38 44.41
C GLN A 153 -13.76 -83.17 43.52
N THR A 154 -13.35 -82.06 44.13
CA THR A 154 -12.85 -80.86 43.45
C THR A 154 -11.35 -80.72 43.70
N LEU A 155 -10.58 -80.60 42.62
CA LEU A 155 -9.12 -80.45 42.63
C LEU A 155 -8.73 -79.08 42.04
N TRP A 156 -7.56 -78.58 42.42
CA TRP A 156 -7.07 -77.24 42.04
C TRP A 156 -5.75 -77.33 41.27
N GLN A 157 -5.65 -76.62 40.14
CA GLN A 157 -4.41 -76.46 39.38
C GLN A 157 -3.63 -75.25 39.94
N ARG A 158 -2.41 -75.49 40.47
CA ARG A 158 -1.60 -74.44 41.12
C ARG A 158 -0.29 -74.11 40.41
N GLU A 159 0.38 -75.08 39.78
CA GLU A 159 1.62 -74.86 39.00
C GLU A 159 1.60 -75.60 37.66
N SER A 160 2.56 -75.29 36.80
CA SER A 160 2.65 -75.76 35.42
C SER A 160 3.59 -76.97 35.25
N GLY A 161 3.02 -78.14 34.97
CA GLY A 161 3.75 -79.31 34.49
C GLY A 161 2.96 -80.62 34.64
N GLU A 162 3.28 -81.62 33.82
CA GLU A 162 2.88 -83.03 34.03
C GLU A 162 3.66 -83.59 35.24
N SER A 163 3.26 -83.21 36.44
CA SER A 163 3.80 -83.75 37.68
C SER A 163 2.68 -84.05 38.66
N ASP A 164 2.50 -85.35 38.90
CA ASP A 164 1.70 -86.04 39.91
C ASP A 164 0.84 -85.12 40.81
N PRO A 165 -0.51 -85.15 40.70
CA PRO A 165 -1.37 -84.38 41.59
C PRO A 165 -1.29 -84.95 43.02
N GLU A 166 -0.34 -84.43 43.81
CA GLU A 166 -0.36 -84.65 45.27
C GLU A 166 -1.73 -84.24 45.80
N ILE A 167 -2.42 -85.20 46.41
CA ILE A 167 -3.82 -85.09 46.84
C ILE A 167 -3.90 -84.11 48.03
N PHE A 168 -3.96 -82.81 47.71
CA PHE A 168 -4.09 -81.74 48.68
C PHE A 168 -5.55 -81.36 48.88
N GLY A 169 -6.17 -81.99 49.88
CA GLY A 169 -7.42 -81.49 50.44
C GLY A 169 -7.24 -80.13 51.12
N ALA A 170 -8.21 -79.23 50.89
CA ALA A 170 -8.32 -77.87 51.43
C ALA A 170 -7.32 -76.82 50.88
N ASP A 171 -7.70 -76.24 49.73
CA ASP A 171 -7.39 -74.90 49.15
C ASP A 171 -5.95 -74.36 49.05
N GLY A 172 -4.95 -74.93 49.71
CA GLY A 172 -3.52 -74.70 49.52
C GLY A 172 -2.95 -73.29 49.82
N GLY A 173 -3.81 -72.29 50.07
CA GLY A 173 -3.46 -70.88 50.15
C GLY A 173 -3.64 -70.16 48.80
N TRP A 174 -4.00 -68.87 48.84
CA TRP A 174 -4.38 -68.07 47.65
C TRP A 174 -3.20 -67.47 46.86
N GLU A 175 -2.00 -68.03 46.99
CA GLU A 175 -0.85 -67.66 46.14
C GLU A 175 -0.94 -68.38 44.77
N VAL A 176 -0.54 -67.68 43.71
CA VAL A 176 -1.07 -67.88 42.35
C VAL A 176 -0.10 -67.58 41.21
N SER A 177 -0.28 -68.30 40.11
CA SER A 177 0.34 -68.02 38.81
C SER A 177 -0.28 -66.77 38.16
N SER A 178 0.53 -65.99 37.46
CA SER A 178 0.11 -64.81 36.70
C SER A 178 0.40 -64.97 35.21
N THR A 179 -0.55 -64.63 34.34
CA THR A 179 -0.32 -64.55 32.89
C THR A 179 -1.01 -63.33 32.28
N LEU A 180 -0.64 -62.97 31.05
CA LEU A 180 -1.17 -61.79 30.37
C LEU A 180 -2.53 -62.08 29.73
N LEU A 181 -3.59 -62.14 30.56
CA LEU A 181 -4.98 -62.20 30.10
C LEU A 181 -5.53 -60.78 29.91
N THR A 182 -4.95 -59.99 29.01
CA THR A 182 -5.40 -58.62 28.74
C THR A 182 -6.09 -58.51 27.38
N TYR A 183 -7.32 -57.97 27.37
CA TYR A 183 -7.93 -57.51 26.13
C TYR A 183 -7.09 -56.36 25.58
N THR A 184 -6.56 -56.55 24.38
CA THR A 184 -5.83 -55.50 23.67
C THR A 184 -6.78 -54.90 22.64
N PRO A 185 -7.17 -53.63 22.77
CA PRO A 185 -7.96 -52.97 21.72
C PRO A 185 -7.14 -52.95 20.41
N PRO A 186 -7.77 -53.16 19.25
CA PRO A 186 -7.06 -53.16 17.97
C PRO A 186 -6.50 -51.78 17.63
N SER A 187 -5.25 -51.74 17.17
CA SER A 187 -4.60 -50.51 16.69
C SER A 187 -5.06 -50.10 15.28
N GLU A 188 -5.66 -51.01 14.52
CA GLU A 188 -6.26 -50.77 13.21
C GLU A 188 -7.67 -51.37 13.17
N VAL A 189 -8.63 -50.58 12.70
CA VAL A 189 -10.04 -50.94 12.61
C VAL A 189 -10.57 -50.59 11.22
N PHE A 190 -11.38 -51.48 10.65
CA PHE A 190 -11.89 -51.44 9.29
C PHE A 190 -13.41 -51.33 9.31
N VAL A 191 -13.97 -50.35 8.60
CA VAL A 191 -15.42 -50.12 8.55
C VAL A 191 -15.94 -50.22 7.13
N ARG A 192 -16.87 -51.14 6.88
CA ARG A 192 -17.59 -51.29 5.60
C ARG A 192 -19.02 -51.75 5.84
N GLY A 193 -20.00 -51.06 5.27
CA GLY A 193 -21.43 -51.40 5.43
C GLY A 193 -21.86 -52.79 4.92
N THR A 194 -20.97 -53.57 4.31
CA THR A 194 -21.19 -54.98 3.90
C THR A 194 -20.50 -56.00 4.82
N PHE A 195 -19.80 -55.56 5.88
CA PHE A 195 -19.26 -56.49 6.87
C PHE A 195 -20.40 -57.04 7.74
N ASP A 196 -20.27 -58.31 8.12
CA ASP A 196 -21.25 -59.07 8.88
C ASP A 196 -20.57 -60.18 9.71
N SER A 197 -21.35 -61.03 10.38
CA SER A 197 -20.83 -62.13 11.19
C SER A 197 -20.02 -63.21 10.45
N GLY A 198 -20.01 -63.20 9.11
CA GLY A 198 -19.13 -64.04 8.28
C GLY A 198 -17.79 -63.37 7.96
N THR A 199 -17.63 -62.09 8.27
CA THR A 199 -16.37 -61.35 8.08
C THR A 199 -15.34 -61.76 9.15
N MET A 200 -14.12 -62.05 8.72
CA MET A 200 -13.01 -62.32 9.66
C MET A 200 -12.76 -61.06 10.50
N GLY A 201 -12.68 -61.20 11.83
CA GLY A 201 -12.51 -60.06 12.74
C GLY A 201 -13.78 -59.25 13.05
N TRP A 202 -14.96 -59.72 12.63
CA TRP A 202 -16.24 -59.05 12.88
C TRP A 202 -16.47 -58.68 14.36
N ASN A 203 -16.87 -57.42 14.58
CA ASN A 203 -17.08 -56.78 15.88
C ASN A 203 -15.84 -56.68 16.79
N TYR A 204 -14.64 -56.96 16.28
CA TYR A 204 -13.37 -56.67 16.97
C TYR A 204 -12.60 -55.58 16.24
N ASP A 205 -12.14 -55.86 15.02
CA ASP A 205 -11.45 -54.93 14.13
C ASP A 205 -12.23 -54.67 12.84
N HIS A 206 -13.31 -55.41 12.54
CA HIS A 206 -14.18 -55.18 11.38
C HIS A 206 -15.62 -54.85 11.78
N PHE A 207 -16.16 -53.71 11.28
CA PHE A 207 -17.50 -53.22 11.64
C PHE A 207 -18.32 -52.72 10.43
N ALA A 208 -19.64 -52.80 10.52
CA ALA A 208 -20.55 -52.18 9.53
C ALA A 208 -20.94 -50.73 9.84
N VAL A 209 -20.64 -50.27 11.06
CA VAL A 209 -21.07 -48.99 11.66
C VAL A 209 -19.81 -48.27 12.14
N ILE A 210 -19.61 -47.02 11.72
CA ILE A 210 -18.40 -46.24 12.02
C ILE A 210 -18.27 -46.01 13.52
N GLN A 211 -19.35 -45.66 14.22
CA GLN A 211 -19.31 -45.42 15.67
C GLN A 211 -18.87 -46.66 16.45
N ASN A 212 -19.20 -47.87 16.00
CA ASN A 212 -18.74 -49.10 16.65
C ASN A 212 -17.22 -49.26 16.51
N GLY A 213 -16.66 -48.93 15.35
CA GLY A 213 -15.21 -48.93 15.14
C GLY A 213 -14.49 -47.87 15.99
N LEU A 214 -15.02 -46.65 16.05
CA LEU A 214 -14.54 -45.58 16.95
C LEU A 214 -14.56 -45.98 18.44
N ASN A 215 -15.55 -46.79 18.84
CA ASN A 215 -15.66 -47.28 20.22
C ASN A 215 -14.69 -48.42 20.54
N ALA A 216 -14.24 -49.17 19.54
CA ALA A 216 -13.40 -50.36 19.69
C ALA A 216 -11.90 -50.09 19.58
N VAL A 217 -11.48 -49.14 18.74
CA VAL A 217 -10.07 -48.85 18.45
C VAL A 217 -9.26 -48.44 19.70
N ALA A 218 -7.98 -48.83 19.74
CA ALA A 218 -7.02 -48.35 20.73
C ALA A 218 -6.82 -46.82 20.68
N ASP A 219 -6.37 -46.23 21.79
CA ASP A 219 -5.89 -44.85 21.80
C ASP A 219 -4.71 -44.70 20.82
N GLU A 220 -4.71 -43.59 20.07
CA GLU A 220 -3.83 -43.29 18.92
C GLU A 220 -3.97 -44.26 17.73
N GLY A 221 -4.88 -45.24 17.79
CA GLY A 221 -5.14 -46.20 16.72
C GLY A 221 -5.86 -45.59 15.51
N GLN A 222 -6.00 -46.40 14.45
CA GLN A 222 -6.54 -46.00 13.16
C GLN A 222 -7.89 -46.66 12.87
N VAL A 223 -8.88 -45.86 12.46
CA VAL A 223 -10.17 -46.31 11.92
C VAL A 223 -10.22 -45.95 10.44
N THR A 224 -10.29 -46.97 9.58
CA THR A 224 -10.24 -46.87 8.13
C THR A 224 -11.59 -47.27 7.52
N VAL A 225 -12.26 -46.33 6.85
CA VAL A 225 -13.62 -46.47 6.33
C VAL A 225 -13.61 -46.69 4.82
N TYR A 226 -14.23 -47.79 4.38
CA TYR A 226 -14.40 -48.14 2.96
C TYR A 226 -15.58 -47.40 2.31
N THR A 227 -15.62 -47.39 0.98
CA THR A 227 -16.70 -46.80 0.18
C THR A 227 -18.07 -47.30 0.66
N GLY A 228 -18.97 -46.36 0.93
CA GLY A 228 -20.30 -46.61 1.45
C GLY A 228 -21.03 -45.31 1.77
N ILE A 229 -22.33 -45.41 2.03
CA ILE A 229 -23.15 -44.33 2.56
C ILE A 229 -23.48 -44.69 4.01
N TYR A 230 -23.02 -43.87 4.95
CA TYR A 230 -23.13 -44.10 6.39
C TYR A 230 -24.05 -43.04 7.00
N THR A 231 -25.25 -43.46 7.39
CA THR A 231 -26.23 -42.59 8.05
C THR A 231 -26.01 -42.60 9.56
N GLU A 232 -24.86 -42.07 9.97
CA GLU A 232 -24.44 -41.92 11.37
C GLU A 232 -24.00 -40.47 11.70
N SER A 233 -24.26 -40.03 12.94
CA SER A 233 -23.50 -38.93 13.56
C SER A 233 -22.47 -39.51 14.52
N LEU A 234 -21.24 -38.99 14.46
CA LEU A 234 -20.07 -39.57 15.10
C LEU A 234 -19.62 -38.76 16.31
N THR A 235 -19.19 -39.45 17.37
CA THR A 235 -18.51 -38.88 18.52
C THR A 235 -17.13 -39.49 18.68
N ILE A 236 -16.11 -38.64 18.61
CA ILE A 236 -14.71 -38.98 18.84
C ILE A 236 -14.33 -38.46 20.23
N ALA A 237 -14.25 -39.41 21.17
CA ALA A 237 -13.98 -39.16 22.59
C ALA A 237 -12.70 -39.85 23.09
N ARG A 238 -11.81 -40.25 22.17
CA ARG A 238 -10.46 -40.75 22.46
C ARG A 238 -9.48 -40.33 21.35
N PRO A 239 -8.15 -40.38 21.59
CA PRO A 239 -7.17 -40.08 20.56
C PRO A 239 -7.22 -41.13 19.45
N LEU A 240 -7.27 -40.73 18.17
CA LEU A 240 -7.28 -41.65 17.03
C LEU A 240 -7.05 -40.96 15.68
N THR A 241 -6.79 -41.76 14.64
CA THR A 241 -6.89 -41.37 13.23
C THR A 241 -8.14 -41.96 12.60
N LEU A 242 -9.06 -41.14 12.09
CA LEU A 242 -10.20 -41.56 11.27
C LEU A 242 -9.95 -41.17 9.80
N GLN A 243 -9.96 -42.14 8.88
CA GLN A 243 -9.67 -41.91 7.47
C GLN A 243 -10.45 -42.82 6.52
N ARG A 244 -10.39 -42.56 5.21
CA ARG A 244 -10.83 -43.50 4.18
C ARG A 244 -9.82 -44.63 3.92
N PHE A 245 -10.28 -45.72 3.30
CA PHE A 245 -9.41 -46.71 2.66
C PHE A 245 -8.94 -46.24 1.27
N GLU A 246 -7.63 -46.12 1.05
CA GLU A 246 -7.01 -45.82 -0.26
C GLU A 246 -7.72 -44.72 -1.10
N PHE A 247 -8.42 -45.11 -2.17
CA PHE A 247 -9.14 -44.25 -3.12
C PHE A 247 -10.67 -44.24 -2.91
N ASP A 248 -11.17 -44.86 -1.83
CA ASP A 248 -12.59 -44.93 -1.53
C ASP A 248 -13.22 -43.56 -1.26
N THR A 249 -14.54 -43.47 -1.34
CA THR A 249 -15.28 -42.23 -1.04
C THR A 249 -16.41 -42.51 -0.05
N PRO A 250 -16.09 -42.76 1.24
CA PRO A 250 -17.11 -42.89 2.27
C PRO A 250 -17.88 -41.57 2.43
N VAL A 251 -19.22 -41.65 2.32
CA VAL A 251 -20.13 -40.53 2.48
C VAL A 251 -20.86 -40.67 3.83
N ILE A 252 -20.63 -39.75 4.74
CA ILE A 252 -21.25 -39.70 6.07
C ILE A 252 -22.35 -38.65 6.07
N HIS A 253 -23.57 -38.96 6.55
CA HIS A 253 -24.70 -38.02 6.51
C HIS A 253 -25.84 -38.32 7.54
N GLY A 254 -26.03 -37.45 8.55
CA GLY A 254 -27.11 -37.54 9.54
C GLY A 254 -27.19 -38.86 10.32
N PRO A 255 -28.17 -39.10 11.20
CA PRO A 255 -29.14 -38.14 11.72
C PRO A 255 -28.45 -37.25 12.76
N CYS A 256 -28.54 -35.93 12.58
CA CYS A 256 -27.75 -34.95 13.32
C CYS A 256 -28.67 -33.97 14.06
N SER A 257 -28.14 -33.33 15.11
CA SER A 257 -28.86 -32.31 15.90
C SER A 257 -27.97 -31.18 16.45
N THR A 258 -26.65 -31.36 16.43
CA THR A 258 -25.65 -30.31 16.72
C THR A 258 -24.52 -30.36 15.69
N ALA A 259 -23.79 -31.47 15.61
CA ALA A 259 -22.73 -31.71 14.63
C ALA A 259 -22.78 -33.13 14.04
N LEU A 260 -22.31 -33.30 12.80
CA LEU A 260 -22.20 -34.62 12.16
C LEU A 260 -21.01 -35.42 12.71
N ILE A 261 -19.90 -34.75 13.00
CA ILE A 261 -18.78 -35.29 13.77
C ILE A 261 -18.52 -34.35 14.94
N ASN A 262 -18.53 -34.89 16.16
CA ASN A 262 -18.17 -34.17 17.38
C ASN A 262 -16.83 -34.72 17.93
N VAL A 263 -15.87 -33.84 18.17
CA VAL A 263 -14.52 -34.16 18.65
C VAL A 263 -14.33 -33.56 20.05
N SER A 264 -13.92 -34.40 20.98
CA SER A 264 -13.78 -34.09 22.42
C SER A 264 -12.51 -34.69 23.04
N ALA A 265 -11.54 -35.07 22.21
CA ALA A 265 -10.30 -35.73 22.61
C ALA A 265 -9.11 -35.24 21.77
N THR A 266 -7.91 -35.56 22.24
CA THR A 266 -6.62 -35.13 21.67
C THR A 266 -5.55 -36.21 21.88
N PRO A 267 -4.62 -36.42 20.93
CA PRO A 267 -4.61 -35.92 19.55
C PRO A 267 -5.63 -36.64 18.65
N VAL A 268 -6.18 -35.94 17.64
CA VAL A 268 -7.12 -36.53 16.67
C VAL A 268 -6.75 -36.13 15.24
N VAL A 269 -6.77 -37.11 14.33
CA VAL A 269 -6.63 -36.89 12.88
C VAL A 269 -7.92 -37.32 12.18
N ILE A 270 -8.49 -36.46 11.34
CA ILE A 270 -9.65 -36.79 10.49
C ILE A 270 -9.29 -36.45 9.06
N ALA A 271 -9.25 -37.46 8.18
CA ALA A 271 -8.68 -37.31 6.85
C ALA A 271 -9.48 -37.95 5.71
N ASN A 272 -9.55 -37.24 4.57
CA ASN A 272 -10.00 -37.77 3.29
C ASN A 272 -11.45 -38.33 3.26
N LEU A 273 -12.33 -37.88 4.16
CA LEU A 273 -13.74 -38.27 4.24
C LEU A 273 -14.64 -37.33 3.43
N THR A 274 -15.85 -37.79 3.06
CA THR A 274 -16.92 -36.94 2.50
C THR A 274 -18.07 -36.81 3.50
N LEU A 275 -18.36 -35.58 3.93
CA LEU A 275 -19.43 -35.23 4.86
C LEU A 275 -20.56 -34.51 4.11
N LYS A 276 -21.79 -35.02 4.18
CA LYS A 276 -22.97 -34.34 3.60
C LYS A 276 -23.87 -33.80 4.70
N VAL A 277 -23.86 -32.48 4.83
CA VAL A 277 -24.43 -31.75 5.96
C VAL A 277 -25.75 -31.11 5.55
N ASN A 278 -26.86 -31.73 5.96
CA ASN A 278 -28.18 -31.10 5.82
C ASN A 278 -28.38 -30.06 6.93
N GLN A 279 -27.98 -28.82 6.64
CA GLN A 279 -28.04 -27.62 7.48
C GLN A 279 -29.36 -27.43 8.26
N ALA A 280 -30.51 -27.87 7.73
CA ALA A 280 -31.80 -27.74 8.41
C ALA A 280 -31.97 -28.66 9.63
N THR A 281 -31.14 -29.70 9.73
CA THR A 281 -31.11 -30.66 10.87
C THR A 281 -29.73 -30.73 11.52
N CYS A 282 -28.68 -30.39 10.77
CA CYS A 282 -27.29 -30.49 11.17
C CYS A 282 -26.61 -29.13 10.98
N PRO A 283 -26.60 -28.25 12.00
CA PRO A 283 -26.04 -26.93 11.85
C PRO A 283 -24.51 -26.96 11.66
N VAL A 284 -23.81 -28.00 12.14
CA VAL A 284 -22.35 -28.12 12.01
C VAL A 284 -21.94 -29.42 11.29
N GLY A 285 -20.99 -29.35 10.37
CA GLY A 285 -20.33 -30.54 9.81
C GLY A 285 -19.42 -31.21 10.85
N LEU A 286 -18.29 -30.57 11.15
CA LEU A 286 -17.34 -31.02 12.17
C LEU A 286 -17.26 -29.99 13.31
N LEU A 287 -17.53 -30.42 14.54
CA LEU A 287 -17.38 -29.63 15.76
C LEU A 287 -16.23 -30.20 16.59
N ALA A 288 -15.30 -29.35 17.02
CA ALA A 288 -14.33 -29.65 18.07
C ALA A 288 -14.54 -28.71 19.25
N THR A 289 -14.63 -29.26 20.46
CA THR A 289 -14.86 -28.47 21.69
C THR A 289 -13.89 -28.84 22.82
N GLY A 290 -13.47 -27.83 23.59
CA GLY A 290 -12.55 -28.01 24.73
C GLY A 290 -11.07 -28.06 24.31
N ASP A 291 -10.26 -28.79 25.08
CA ASP A 291 -8.80 -28.80 24.96
C ASP A 291 -8.34 -29.81 23.87
N TYR A 292 -8.54 -29.49 22.58
CA TYR A 292 -8.16 -30.36 21.45
C TYR A 292 -6.76 -30.03 20.90
N GLU A 293 -5.69 -30.39 21.62
CA GLU A 293 -4.33 -30.25 21.12
C GLU A 293 -4.07 -31.10 19.85
N GLN A 294 -3.26 -30.58 18.92
CA GLN A 294 -2.79 -31.31 17.73
C GLN A 294 -3.89 -31.88 16.81
N LEU A 295 -5.10 -31.30 16.83
CA LEU A 295 -6.17 -31.67 15.91
C LEU A 295 -5.75 -31.45 14.45
N ARG A 296 -5.78 -32.49 13.62
CA ARG A 296 -5.48 -32.43 12.18
C ARG A 296 -6.69 -32.79 11.33
N LEU A 297 -7.15 -31.85 10.51
CA LEU A 297 -8.23 -32.02 9.54
C LEU A 297 -7.64 -31.94 8.13
N ALA A 298 -7.53 -33.07 7.42
CA ALA A 298 -6.75 -33.15 6.18
C ALA A 298 -7.53 -33.73 4.98
N GLY A 299 -7.70 -32.96 3.91
CA GLY A 299 -8.26 -33.48 2.65
C GLY A 299 -9.74 -33.86 2.69
N ASN A 300 -10.50 -33.39 3.68
CA ASN A 300 -11.91 -33.74 3.82
C ASN A 300 -12.79 -32.91 2.87
N ILE A 301 -13.86 -33.51 2.37
CA ILE A 301 -14.91 -32.86 1.58
C ILE A 301 -16.12 -32.64 2.48
N ILE A 302 -16.55 -31.40 2.67
CA ILE A 302 -17.67 -31.02 3.54
C ILE A 302 -18.68 -30.23 2.72
N GLU A 303 -19.78 -30.89 2.36
CA GLU A 303 -20.79 -30.39 1.44
C GLU A 303 -22.08 -30.05 2.16
N SER A 304 -22.55 -28.80 2.05
CA SER A 304 -23.89 -28.43 2.48
C SER A 304 -24.94 -28.90 1.47
N THR A 305 -26.04 -29.48 1.96
CA THR A 305 -27.12 -30.07 1.14
C THR A 305 -28.50 -29.44 1.37
N GLY A 306 -28.60 -28.46 2.28
CA GLY A 306 -29.85 -27.72 2.52
C GLY A 306 -30.15 -26.74 1.37
N SER A 307 -31.42 -26.49 1.08
CA SER A 307 -31.84 -25.46 0.11
C SER A 307 -32.14 -24.13 0.81
N GLY A 308 -31.79 -23.01 0.17
CA GLY A 308 -31.92 -21.66 0.72
C GLY A 308 -31.57 -20.59 -0.33
N ALA A 309 -31.68 -19.32 0.03
CA ALA A 309 -31.57 -18.20 -0.94
C ALA A 309 -30.13 -17.78 -1.28
N ASP A 310 -29.16 -18.07 -0.40
CA ASP A 310 -27.71 -17.97 -0.67
C ASP A 310 -26.94 -18.81 0.36
N TYR A 311 -27.18 -18.55 1.64
CA TYR A 311 -26.66 -19.31 2.78
C TYR A 311 -27.75 -19.59 3.83
N ILE A 312 -27.46 -20.45 4.80
CA ILE A 312 -28.31 -20.69 5.98
C ILE A 312 -27.60 -20.19 7.24
N ALA A 313 -28.20 -19.24 7.94
CA ALA A 313 -27.65 -18.65 9.16
C ALA A 313 -27.52 -19.67 10.31
N ASN A 314 -26.54 -19.45 11.17
CA ASN A 314 -26.07 -20.31 12.27
C ASN A 314 -25.58 -21.69 11.81
N THR A 315 -24.98 -21.80 10.62
CA THR A 315 -24.45 -23.07 10.10
C THR A 315 -22.97 -23.01 9.72
N ARG A 316 -22.25 -24.10 9.98
CA ARG A 316 -20.78 -24.19 9.90
C ARG A 316 -20.32 -25.46 9.19
N GLY A 317 -19.34 -25.35 8.31
CA GLY A 317 -18.63 -26.52 7.77
C GLY A 317 -17.77 -27.17 8.84
N ILE A 318 -16.83 -26.40 9.40
CA ILE A 318 -15.98 -26.74 10.54
C ILE A 318 -16.17 -25.69 11.63
N ASP A 319 -16.28 -26.12 12.88
CA ASP A 319 -16.44 -25.29 14.07
C ASP A 319 -15.43 -25.70 15.14
N LEU A 320 -14.53 -24.78 15.50
CA LEU A 320 -13.47 -24.98 16.48
C LEU A 320 -13.73 -24.00 17.65
N ASP A 321 -14.15 -24.52 18.80
CA ASP A 321 -14.58 -23.73 19.96
C ASP A 321 -13.90 -24.24 21.25
N GLY A 322 -12.76 -23.66 21.62
CA GLY A 322 -11.91 -24.12 22.71
C GLY A 322 -10.65 -23.27 22.89
N SER A 323 -10.08 -23.28 24.10
CA SER A 323 -8.78 -22.64 24.41
C SER A 323 -7.72 -23.73 24.52
N ILE A 324 -6.53 -23.51 23.96
CA ILE A 324 -5.58 -24.60 23.72
C ILE A 324 -4.12 -24.17 23.91
N ALA A 325 -3.27 -25.11 24.33
CA ALA A 325 -1.81 -24.89 24.42
C ALA A 325 -1.05 -25.26 23.13
N LEU A 326 -1.64 -26.06 22.22
CA LEU A 326 -1.05 -26.45 20.93
C LEU A 326 -2.08 -26.41 19.78
N GLY A 327 -1.79 -25.58 18.77
CA GLY A 327 -2.69 -25.22 17.66
C GLY A 327 -3.20 -26.35 16.73
N VAL A 328 -4.27 -26.02 16.00
CA VAL A 328 -4.94 -26.88 15.00
C VAL A 328 -4.24 -26.84 13.64
N SER A 329 -4.33 -27.93 12.86
CA SER A 329 -3.91 -27.99 11.46
C SER A 329 -5.09 -28.39 10.55
N ALA A 330 -5.63 -27.45 9.77
CA ALA A 330 -6.68 -27.73 8.78
C ALA A 330 -6.13 -27.50 7.36
N VAL A 331 -5.87 -28.57 6.60
CA VAL A 331 -5.17 -28.52 5.31
C VAL A 331 -5.88 -29.30 4.19
N GLY A 332 -5.85 -28.77 2.97
CA GLY A 332 -6.38 -29.43 1.77
C GLY A 332 -7.88 -29.75 1.79
N ASN A 333 -8.66 -29.19 2.73
CA ASN A 333 -10.09 -29.47 2.85
C ASN A 333 -10.88 -28.69 1.80
N LEU A 334 -11.99 -29.27 1.36
CA LEU A 334 -12.95 -28.71 0.42
C LEU A 334 -14.28 -28.48 1.14
N ILE A 335 -14.67 -27.23 1.36
CA ILE A 335 -15.92 -26.87 2.05
C ILE A 335 -16.77 -26.05 1.08
N ARG A 336 -17.98 -26.51 0.73
CA ARG A 336 -18.81 -25.87 -0.32
C ARG A 336 -20.28 -26.30 -0.26
N PRO A 337 -21.18 -25.67 -1.03
CA PRO A 337 -22.43 -26.30 -1.46
C PRO A 337 -22.17 -27.59 -2.27
N GLU A 338 -22.98 -28.62 -2.06
CA GLU A 338 -22.95 -29.86 -2.87
C GLU A 338 -23.17 -29.57 -4.36
N ASN A 339 -24.02 -28.59 -4.65
CA ASN A 339 -24.44 -28.21 -5.99
C ASN A 339 -24.96 -26.76 -6.01
N ALA A 340 -25.16 -26.18 -7.19
CA ALA A 340 -25.58 -24.78 -7.37
C ALA A 340 -27.00 -24.43 -6.85
N THR A 341 -27.77 -25.40 -6.34
CA THR A 341 -29.08 -25.16 -5.69
C THR A 341 -29.05 -25.37 -4.18
N ALA A 342 -27.93 -25.85 -3.63
CA ALA A 342 -27.72 -25.93 -2.20
C ALA A 342 -27.22 -24.58 -1.67
N ALA A 343 -27.68 -24.21 -0.47
CA ALA A 343 -27.22 -23.02 0.23
C ALA A 343 -25.81 -23.25 0.79
N LYS A 344 -25.03 -22.16 0.85
CA LYS A 344 -23.74 -22.09 1.54
C LYS A 344 -23.90 -22.22 3.05
N PHE A 345 -22.83 -22.61 3.74
CA PHE A 345 -22.72 -22.38 5.18
C PHE A 345 -22.65 -20.87 5.50
N GLU A 346 -23.08 -20.46 6.69
CA GLU A 346 -22.77 -19.10 7.16
C GLU A 346 -21.26 -18.95 7.35
N ASP A 347 -20.61 -19.93 7.99
CA ASP A 347 -19.16 -19.99 8.15
C ASP A 347 -18.62 -21.28 7.52
N GLY A 348 -17.64 -21.19 6.62
CA GLY A 348 -16.94 -22.37 6.10
C GLY A 348 -16.13 -23.03 7.21
N LEU A 349 -15.27 -22.24 7.85
CA LEU A 349 -14.51 -22.61 9.04
C LEU A 349 -14.61 -21.50 10.10
N ARG A 350 -15.07 -21.84 11.30
CA ARG A 350 -15.13 -20.94 12.46
C ARG A 350 -14.06 -21.31 13.49
N LEU A 351 -13.33 -20.31 13.97
CA LEU A 351 -12.43 -20.41 15.13
C LEU A 351 -12.92 -19.46 16.22
N THR A 352 -13.14 -19.98 17.42
CA THR A 352 -13.50 -19.22 18.62
C THR A 352 -12.51 -19.58 19.72
N ASN A 353 -11.72 -18.60 20.18
CA ASN A 353 -10.57 -18.82 21.10
C ASN A 353 -9.48 -19.77 20.58
N ALA A 354 -9.50 -20.16 19.30
CA ALA A 354 -8.62 -21.17 18.74
C ALA A 354 -7.58 -20.59 17.75
N HIS A 355 -6.40 -21.22 17.69
CA HIS A 355 -5.28 -20.82 16.86
C HIS A 355 -4.67 -22.01 16.09
N GLY A 356 -3.66 -21.74 15.23
CA GLY A 356 -2.96 -22.76 14.45
C GLY A 356 -2.81 -22.40 12.98
N THR A 357 -2.70 -23.41 12.12
CA THR A 357 -2.48 -23.27 10.68
C THR A 357 -3.70 -23.74 9.88
N ILE A 358 -4.30 -22.82 9.13
CA ILE A 358 -5.38 -23.05 8.18
C ILE A 358 -4.80 -22.94 6.77
N GLY A 359 -4.61 -24.08 6.12
CA GLY A 359 -3.99 -24.22 4.82
C GLY A 359 -2.47 -24.41 4.90
N GLY A 360 -1.78 -24.01 3.84
CA GLY A 360 -0.33 -24.11 3.69
C GLY A 360 0.07 -23.96 2.22
N PRO A 361 1.38 -23.99 1.92
CA PRO A 361 1.87 -24.02 0.55
C PRO A 361 1.25 -25.18 -0.24
N THR A 362 1.05 -25.01 -1.55
CA THR A 362 0.43 -26.04 -2.40
C THR A 362 1.14 -27.40 -2.24
N PRO A 363 0.40 -28.50 -1.98
CA PRO A 363 -1.04 -28.69 -2.12
C PRO A 363 -1.89 -28.47 -0.84
N ASP A 364 -1.34 -27.96 0.26
CA ASP A 364 -2.02 -27.95 1.57
C ASP A 364 -3.11 -26.87 1.74
N GLY A 365 -3.32 -25.99 0.76
CA GLY A 365 -4.37 -24.97 0.76
C GLY A 365 -5.80 -25.54 0.78
N ASN A 366 -6.69 -24.99 1.60
CA ASN A 366 -8.11 -25.35 1.59
C ASN A 366 -8.84 -24.59 0.47
N LEU A 367 -9.93 -25.16 -0.05
CA LEU A 367 -10.89 -24.45 -0.89
C LEU A 367 -12.22 -24.32 -0.14
N ILE A 368 -12.61 -23.09 0.18
CA ILE A 368 -13.75 -22.80 1.05
C ILE A 368 -14.70 -21.83 0.36
N THR A 369 -15.92 -22.29 0.09
CA THR A 369 -17.05 -21.48 -0.41
C THR A 369 -18.15 -21.42 0.64
N ALA A 370 -18.29 -20.27 1.29
CA ALA A 370 -19.29 -19.99 2.30
C ALA A 370 -19.66 -18.49 2.31
N HIS A 371 -20.65 -18.06 3.11
CA HIS A 371 -20.93 -16.62 3.25
C HIS A 371 -19.75 -15.90 3.92
N ASN A 372 -19.22 -16.47 5.01
CA ASN A 372 -17.89 -16.20 5.52
C ASN A 372 -17.04 -17.45 5.26
N ALA A 373 -15.99 -17.35 4.44
CA ALA A 373 -15.07 -18.45 4.22
C ALA A 373 -14.39 -18.85 5.55
N ILE A 374 -13.83 -17.87 6.26
CA ILE A 374 -13.26 -18.06 7.60
C ILE A 374 -13.79 -16.97 8.55
N ARG A 375 -14.23 -17.37 9.76
CA ARG A 375 -14.50 -16.45 10.87
C ARG A 375 -13.62 -16.84 12.06
N ALA A 376 -12.61 -16.02 12.37
CA ALA A 376 -11.80 -16.16 13.58
C ALA A 376 -12.20 -15.09 14.60
N THR A 377 -12.32 -15.45 15.87
CA THR A 377 -12.69 -14.53 16.96
C THR A 377 -11.90 -14.85 18.22
N ASP A 378 -11.24 -13.82 18.76
CA ASP A 378 -10.40 -13.87 19.96
C ASP A 378 -9.32 -14.99 19.93
N PRO A 379 -8.52 -15.17 18.85
CA PRO A 379 -7.47 -16.20 18.82
C PRO A 379 -6.49 -16.01 19.98
N ASP A 380 -6.30 -17.05 20.79
CA ASP A 380 -5.49 -17.01 22.01
C ASP A 380 -3.98 -17.07 21.76
N ASN A 381 -3.56 -17.47 20.56
CA ASN A 381 -2.18 -17.49 20.08
C ASN A 381 -2.13 -17.33 18.54
N SER A 382 -0.93 -17.49 17.96
CA SER A 382 -0.59 -17.20 16.56
C SER A 382 -1.50 -17.94 15.58
N LEU A 383 -2.23 -17.20 14.74
CA LEU A 383 -3.08 -17.74 13.67
C LEU A 383 -2.42 -17.54 12.31
N ARG A 384 -2.24 -18.62 11.55
CA ARG A 384 -1.72 -18.61 10.18
C ARG A 384 -2.76 -19.13 9.19
N ILE A 385 -3.22 -18.26 8.29
CA ILE A 385 -4.12 -18.59 7.19
C ILE A 385 -3.30 -18.47 5.90
N GLU A 386 -2.94 -19.60 5.29
CA GLU A 386 -1.98 -19.65 4.19
C GLU A 386 -2.46 -20.47 2.98
N GLY A 387 -2.25 -19.96 1.77
CA GLY A 387 -2.40 -20.73 0.53
C GLY A 387 -3.82 -21.16 0.17
N ASN A 388 -4.86 -20.60 0.80
CA ASN A 388 -6.24 -21.02 0.61
C ASN A 388 -6.92 -20.32 -0.57
N THR A 389 -7.93 -20.97 -1.16
CA THR A 389 -8.92 -20.34 -2.04
C THR A 389 -10.19 -20.08 -1.23
N LEU A 390 -10.54 -18.81 -1.04
CA LEU A 390 -11.58 -18.34 -0.14
C LEU A 390 -12.66 -17.59 -0.96
N SER A 391 -13.77 -18.27 -1.27
CA SER A 391 -14.98 -17.65 -1.81
C SER A 391 -15.88 -17.22 -0.65
N GLY A 392 -16.00 -15.91 -0.41
CA GLY A 392 -16.76 -15.32 0.69
C GLY A 392 -15.89 -14.41 1.58
N ARG A 393 -16.49 -13.81 2.62
CA ARG A 393 -15.77 -12.96 3.57
C ARG A 393 -14.81 -13.77 4.45
N THR A 394 -13.59 -13.29 4.66
CA THR A 394 -12.77 -13.68 5.82
C THR A 394 -12.86 -12.59 6.89
N ARG A 395 -13.25 -12.97 8.11
CA ARG A 395 -13.42 -12.04 9.24
C ARG A 395 -12.50 -12.42 10.40
N LEU A 396 -11.62 -11.51 10.78
CA LEU A 396 -10.71 -11.63 11.92
C LEU A 396 -11.11 -10.62 13.00
N ASN A 397 -11.71 -11.11 14.09
CA ASN A 397 -12.13 -10.29 15.22
C ASN A 397 -11.13 -10.42 16.37
N ASN A 398 -10.76 -9.27 16.96
CA ASN A 398 -9.98 -9.17 18.19
C ASN A 398 -8.68 -9.99 18.17
N LEU A 399 -7.68 -9.57 17.38
CA LEU A 399 -6.32 -10.08 17.57
C LEU A 399 -5.77 -9.44 18.86
N LEU A 400 -5.80 -10.20 19.97
CA LEU A 400 -5.58 -9.69 21.32
C LEU A 400 -4.08 -9.53 21.67
N SER A 401 -3.79 -8.72 22.69
CA SER A 401 -2.41 -8.56 23.15
C SER A 401 -1.89 -9.87 23.74
N GLY A 402 -0.70 -10.29 23.29
CA GLY A 402 -0.09 -11.56 23.69
C GLY A 402 -0.44 -12.78 22.82
N SER A 403 -1.37 -12.66 21.87
CA SER A 403 -1.78 -13.75 20.94
C SER A 403 -0.75 -14.09 19.85
N GLY A 404 0.55 -13.87 20.11
CA GLY A 404 1.62 -14.15 19.15
C GLY A 404 1.60 -13.27 17.90
N TYR A 405 1.93 -13.85 16.75
CA TYR A 405 1.93 -13.17 15.44
C TYR A 405 0.90 -13.79 14.49
N HIS A 406 0.16 -12.94 13.78
CA HIS A 406 -0.91 -13.38 12.87
C HIS A 406 -0.51 -13.20 11.42
N TYR A 407 -0.81 -14.22 10.60
CA TYR A 407 -0.38 -14.30 9.20
C TYR A 407 -1.56 -14.61 8.30
N PHE A 408 -1.79 -13.78 7.29
CA PHE A 408 -2.73 -14.01 6.20
C PHE A 408 -1.92 -13.94 4.89
N ILE A 409 -1.50 -15.10 4.37
CA ILE A 409 -0.45 -15.18 3.35
C ILE A 409 -0.84 -16.04 2.13
N SER A 410 -0.56 -15.55 0.93
CA SER A 410 -0.72 -16.32 -0.32
C SER A 410 -2.11 -16.90 -0.55
N ASN A 411 -3.17 -16.26 -0.03
CA ASN A 411 -4.55 -16.69 -0.24
C ASN A 411 -5.14 -16.01 -1.48
N LEU A 412 -5.95 -16.75 -2.24
CA LEU A 412 -6.83 -16.23 -3.28
C LEU A 412 -8.21 -15.98 -2.67
N CYS A 413 -8.59 -14.71 -2.55
CA CYS A 413 -9.84 -14.26 -1.94
C CYS A 413 -10.77 -13.69 -3.01
N ARG A 414 -12.06 -14.08 -2.99
CA ARG A 414 -13.06 -13.66 -3.99
C ARG A 414 -14.47 -13.64 -3.42
N THR A 415 -15.37 -12.86 -4.04
CA THR A 415 -16.76 -12.70 -3.57
C THR A 415 -17.66 -13.90 -3.84
N GLY A 416 -17.39 -14.66 -4.91
CA GLY A 416 -18.15 -15.85 -5.28
C GLY A 416 -17.28 -16.89 -5.98
N ASP A 417 -17.89 -18.00 -6.40
CA ASP A 417 -17.19 -18.94 -7.28
C ASP A 417 -17.06 -18.32 -8.69
N SER A 418 -15.88 -18.53 -9.30
CA SER A 418 -15.41 -17.81 -10.49
C SER A 418 -16.46 -17.63 -11.59
N GLY A 419 -16.74 -16.38 -11.97
CA GLY A 419 -17.60 -16.00 -13.09
C GLY A 419 -19.00 -15.48 -12.71
N ASP A 420 -19.31 -15.36 -11.42
CA ASP A 420 -20.51 -14.64 -10.97
C ASP A 420 -20.29 -13.12 -11.02
N ASN A 421 -20.71 -12.51 -12.14
CA ASN A 421 -20.66 -11.06 -12.33
C ASN A 421 -21.80 -10.30 -11.62
N THR A 422 -22.61 -10.96 -10.78
CA THR A 422 -23.61 -10.22 -9.99
C THR A 422 -22.94 -9.47 -8.85
N ILE A 423 -23.39 -8.23 -8.62
CA ILE A 423 -23.03 -7.52 -7.39
C ILE A 423 -23.62 -8.33 -6.23
N ALA A 424 -22.76 -8.93 -5.41
CA ALA A 424 -23.12 -9.54 -4.14
C ALA A 424 -23.01 -8.46 -3.04
N PRO A 425 -24.09 -7.71 -2.72
CA PRO A 425 -24.00 -6.53 -1.85
C PRO A 425 -23.64 -6.87 -0.40
N ASP A 426 -23.88 -8.11 0.02
CA ASP A 426 -23.82 -8.55 1.42
C ASP A 426 -22.40 -8.86 1.92
N ILE A 427 -21.41 -8.96 1.01
CA ILE A 427 -19.99 -9.09 1.39
C ILE A 427 -19.42 -7.69 1.63
N PHE A 428 -19.19 -7.36 2.90
CA PHE A 428 -18.56 -6.10 3.29
C PHE A 428 -17.10 -6.03 2.80
N ALA A 429 -16.23 -6.95 3.23
CA ALA A 429 -14.86 -7.04 2.76
C ALA A 429 -14.47 -8.49 2.44
N LEU A 430 -13.48 -8.70 1.56
CA LEU A 430 -12.87 -10.03 1.39
C LEU A 430 -12.02 -10.40 2.59
N LEU A 431 -11.26 -9.45 3.14
CA LEU A 431 -10.65 -9.54 4.46
C LEU A 431 -11.13 -8.38 5.33
N GLU A 432 -11.92 -8.70 6.36
CA GLU A 432 -12.41 -7.78 7.39
C GLU A 432 -11.62 -8.05 8.68
N VAL A 433 -10.69 -7.16 9.03
CA VAL A 433 -9.96 -7.21 10.31
C VAL A 433 -10.50 -6.11 11.20
N ASN A 434 -11.09 -6.49 12.33
CA ASN A 434 -11.80 -5.52 13.18
C ASN A 434 -10.93 -4.88 14.25
N THR A 435 -9.96 -5.59 14.82
CA THR A 435 -9.07 -5.04 15.84
C THR A 435 -7.76 -5.80 15.85
N VAL A 436 -6.66 -5.07 15.84
CA VAL A 436 -5.30 -5.59 16.11
C VAL A 436 -4.78 -4.85 17.35
N ASN A 437 -4.72 -5.54 18.49
CA ASN A 437 -4.49 -4.93 19.78
C ASN A 437 -3.14 -5.37 20.39
N ALA A 438 -2.11 -4.52 20.26
CA ALA A 438 -0.77 -4.79 20.79
C ALA A 438 -0.23 -6.20 20.44
N THR A 439 -0.42 -6.57 19.17
CA THR A 439 0.08 -7.76 18.45
C THR A 439 0.34 -7.32 17.00
N SER A 440 0.93 -8.19 16.16
CA SER A 440 1.19 -7.87 14.76
C SER A 440 0.48 -8.79 13.77
N LEU A 441 -0.01 -8.17 12.69
CA LEU A 441 -0.66 -8.82 11.56
C LEU A 441 0.18 -8.61 10.29
N PHE A 442 0.44 -9.71 9.58
CA PHE A 442 1.10 -9.74 8.27
C PHE A 442 0.11 -10.21 7.20
N VAL A 443 -0.30 -9.30 6.31
CA VAL A 443 -1.12 -9.59 5.13
C VAL A 443 -0.20 -9.57 3.91
N GLN A 444 0.22 -10.74 3.42
CA GLN A 444 1.30 -10.81 2.41
C GLN A 444 1.00 -11.73 1.22
N ASN A 445 1.38 -11.32 0.00
CA ASN A 445 1.27 -12.14 -1.22
C ASN A 445 -0.14 -12.64 -1.59
N ASN A 446 -1.21 -12.01 -1.08
CA ASN A 446 -2.59 -12.45 -1.35
C ASN A 446 -3.12 -11.83 -2.66
N GLU A 447 -4.05 -12.54 -3.30
CA GLU A 447 -4.84 -12.02 -4.42
C GLU A 447 -6.28 -11.75 -3.96
N PHE A 448 -6.73 -10.50 -4.05
CA PHE A 448 -8.08 -10.07 -3.74
C PHE A 448 -8.82 -9.76 -5.04
N GLN A 449 -9.75 -10.62 -5.45
CA GLN A 449 -10.44 -10.53 -6.75
C GLN A 449 -11.95 -10.30 -6.59
N ASP A 450 -12.57 -9.64 -7.57
CA ASP A 450 -14.02 -9.49 -7.71
C ASP A 450 -14.76 -8.81 -6.53
N PHE A 451 -14.07 -7.95 -5.76
CA PHE A 451 -14.72 -7.17 -4.69
C PHE A 451 -15.46 -5.93 -5.20
N VAL A 452 -16.61 -5.63 -4.57
CA VAL A 452 -17.45 -4.45 -4.87
C VAL A 452 -17.35 -3.38 -3.78
N ASN A 453 -17.17 -3.78 -2.53
CA ASN A 453 -17.12 -2.88 -1.37
C ASN A 453 -15.66 -2.65 -0.94
N TYR A 454 -15.04 -3.62 -0.27
CA TYR A 454 -13.67 -3.54 0.22
C TYR A 454 -12.87 -4.81 -0.14
N GLY A 455 -11.63 -4.65 -0.61
CA GLY A 455 -10.66 -5.76 -0.66
C GLY A 455 -10.23 -6.12 0.77
N LEU A 456 -9.57 -5.17 1.42
CA LEU A 456 -9.17 -5.22 2.82
C LEU A 456 -9.81 -4.04 3.59
N PHE A 457 -10.51 -4.36 4.68
CA PHE A 457 -10.85 -3.41 5.73
C PHE A 457 -10.01 -3.71 6.97
N LEU A 458 -9.27 -2.71 7.47
CA LEU A 458 -8.47 -2.81 8.69
C LEU A 458 -8.92 -1.74 9.69
N GLY A 459 -9.75 -2.16 10.64
CA GLY A 459 -10.22 -1.37 11.77
C GLY A 459 -9.28 -1.48 12.98
N ASN A 460 -9.10 -0.35 13.68
CA ASN A 460 -8.38 -0.21 14.95
C ASN A 460 -7.16 -1.13 15.11
N PHE A 461 -6.04 -0.73 14.50
CA PHE A 461 -4.86 -1.57 14.36
C PHE A 461 -3.63 -1.04 15.10
N ALA A 462 -2.76 -1.97 15.47
CA ALA A 462 -1.39 -1.74 15.95
C ALA A 462 -0.39 -2.13 14.85
N ASP A 463 0.88 -2.37 15.21
CA ASP A 463 1.98 -2.82 14.34
C ASP A 463 1.53 -3.82 13.26
N SER A 464 1.38 -3.38 12.01
CA SER A 464 0.88 -4.22 10.91
C SER A 464 1.74 -4.08 9.65
N SER A 465 1.67 -5.08 8.77
CA SER A 465 2.34 -5.10 7.47
C SER A 465 1.36 -5.61 6.41
N ILE A 466 1.14 -4.84 5.36
CA ILE A 466 0.35 -5.20 4.18
C ILE A 466 1.27 -5.10 2.98
N GLU A 467 1.77 -6.22 2.47
CA GLU A 467 2.85 -6.23 1.47
C GLU A 467 2.64 -7.24 0.35
N HIS A 468 3.08 -6.93 -0.88
CA HIS A 468 3.05 -7.85 -2.03
C HIS A 468 1.64 -8.35 -2.41
N ASN A 469 0.56 -7.68 -2.01
CA ASN A 469 -0.80 -8.12 -2.33
C ASN A 469 -1.28 -7.52 -3.65
N THR A 470 -2.05 -8.29 -4.41
CA THR A 470 -2.72 -7.84 -5.64
C THR A 470 -4.20 -7.64 -5.36
N PHE A 471 -4.73 -6.49 -5.76
CA PHE A 471 -6.14 -6.13 -5.56
C PHE A 471 -6.79 -5.79 -6.90
N THR A 472 -7.80 -6.58 -7.28
CA THR A 472 -8.60 -6.45 -8.50
C THR A 472 -10.10 -6.37 -8.15
N PRO A 473 -10.75 -5.21 -8.29
CA PRO A 473 -12.18 -5.04 -8.02
C PRO A 473 -13.03 -5.75 -9.10
N LEU A 474 -14.30 -6.02 -8.80
CA LEU A 474 -15.24 -6.57 -9.79
C LEU A 474 -15.35 -5.64 -11.00
N THR A 475 -15.07 -6.19 -12.19
CA THR A 475 -15.18 -5.46 -13.46
C THR A 475 -16.65 -5.34 -13.88
N HIS A 476 -17.30 -4.27 -13.43
CA HIS A 476 -18.73 -3.99 -13.70
C HIS A 476 -18.97 -2.48 -13.78
N SER A 477 -19.81 -2.00 -14.71
CA SER A 477 -20.06 -0.56 -14.94
C SER A 477 -20.49 0.20 -13.67
N ASP A 478 -21.27 -0.47 -12.83
CA ASP A 478 -21.90 0.14 -11.66
C ASP A 478 -20.99 0.07 -10.42
N ASN A 479 -19.90 -0.71 -10.47
CA ASN A 479 -18.92 -0.82 -9.40
C ASN A 479 -18.02 0.43 -9.35
N THR A 480 -18.58 1.51 -8.81
CA THR A 480 -17.94 2.82 -8.66
C THR A 480 -17.46 3.11 -7.23
N GLY A 481 -17.96 2.33 -6.26
CA GLY A 481 -17.78 2.58 -4.84
C GLY A 481 -16.60 1.87 -4.19
N TYR A 482 -15.96 0.91 -4.87
CA TYR A 482 -14.96 0.01 -4.32
C TYR A 482 -13.75 0.71 -3.67
N ARG A 483 -13.18 0.04 -2.65
CA ARG A 483 -11.94 0.42 -1.98
C ARG A 483 -11.02 -0.79 -1.95
N HIS A 484 -9.75 -0.65 -2.33
CA HIS A 484 -8.84 -1.79 -2.27
C HIS A 484 -8.40 -2.02 -0.83
N ILE A 485 -7.93 -0.96 -0.17
CA ILE A 485 -7.63 -0.92 1.27
C ILE A 485 -8.38 0.25 1.92
N HIS A 486 -9.07 -0.03 3.02
CA HIS A 486 -9.64 0.99 3.89
C HIS A 486 -9.10 0.83 5.32
N LEU A 487 -8.31 1.81 5.75
CA LEU A 487 -7.73 1.89 7.09
C LEU A 487 -8.62 2.77 7.96
N ASN A 488 -9.08 2.26 9.10
CA ASN A 488 -9.96 3.02 9.98
C ASN A 488 -9.54 2.92 11.45
N THR A 489 -9.63 4.04 12.17
CA THR A 489 -9.51 4.02 13.64
C THR A 489 -10.67 3.27 14.32
N LYS A 490 -11.77 3.04 13.60
CA LYS A 490 -12.96 2.36 14.10
C LYS A 490 -13.04 0.88 13.67
N PRO A 491 -13.32 -0.05 14.59
CA PRO A 491 -13.67 -1.44 14.25
C PRO A 491 -15.07 -1.52 13.60
N HIS A 492 -15.26 -2.43 12.65
CA HIS A 492 -16.58 -2.84 12.12
C HIS A 492 -17.16 -3.98 12.99
N ALA A 493 -17.23 -3.72 14.30
CA ALA A 493 -17.67 -4.66 15.35
C ALA A 493 -18.28 -3.94 16.58
N ALA A 494 -18.80 -4.72 17.53
CA ALA A 494 -19.40 -4.24 18.77
C ALA A 494 -18.35 -3.83 19.85
N ASN A 495 -18.76 -2.97 20.77
CA ASN A 495 -17.91 -2.23 21.73
C ASN A 495 -17.31 -3.08 22.89
N PRO A 496 -16.29 -2.59 23.63
CA PRO A 496 -15.73 -1.22 23.63
C PRO A 496 -14.63 -0.97 22.60
N LEU A 497 -14.57 0.26 22.08
CA LEU A 497 -13.40 0.80 21.39
C LEU A 497 -12.14 0.55 22.25
N PRO A 498 -11.13 -0.17 21.75
CA PRO A 498 -9.85 -0.28 22.44
C PRO A 498 -9.19 1.10 22.58
N SER A 499 -8.33 1.27 23.58
CA SER A 499 -7.47 2.45 23.67
C SER A 499 -6.66 2.60 22.39
N ALA A 500 -6.65 3.80 21.80
CA ALA A 500 -5.98 4.07 20.54
C ALA A 500 -4.55 3.50 20.52
N ASN A 501 -4.30 2.54 19.64
CA ASN A 501 -2.99 1.92 19.49
C ASN A 501 -2.06 2.80 18.67
N ALA A 502 -0.76 2.70 18.93
CA ALA A 502 0.25 3.35 18.09
C ALA A 502 0.28 2.68 16.71
N ALA A 503 -0.33 3.33 15.72
CA ALA A 503 -0.65 2.78 14.41
C ALA A 503 0.55 2.74 13.43
N ARG A 504 1.57 1.95 13.76
CA ARG A 504 2.65 1.60 12.82
C ARG A 504 2.11 0.66 11.74
N LEU A 505 2.22 1.05 10.48
CA LEU A 505 1.80 0.23 9.33
C LEU A 505 2.79 0.36 8.18
N THR A 506 3.24 -0.78 7.65
CA THR A 506 3.95 -0.86 6.38
C THR A 506 2.99 -1.20 5.25
N LEU A 507 3.00 -0.42 4.17
CA LEU A 507 2.26 -0.65 2.92
C LEU A 507 3.27 -0.59 1.75
N TRP A 508 3.83 -1.73 1.34
CA TRP A 508 4.86 -1.83 0.27
C TRP A 508 4.51 -2.93 -0.75
N HIS A 509 5.03 -2.88 -1.98
CA HIS A 509 4.85 -3.92 -3.01
C HIS A 509 3.40 -4.25 -3.42
N ASN A 510 2.37 -3.51 -2.98
CA ASN A 510 0.99 -3.85 -3.32
C ASN A 510 0.63 -3.34 -4.73
N THR A 511 -0.10 -4.14 -5.50
CA THR A 511 -0.59 -3.78 -6.83
C THR A 511 -2.09 -3.52 -6.78
N PHE A 512 -2.51 -2.33 -7.21
CA PHE A 512 -3.90 -1.90 -7.24
C PHE A 512 -4.38 -1.72 -8.69
N TYR A 513 -5.28 -2.57 -9.15
CA TYR A 513 -5.89 -2.48 -10.48
C TYR A 513 -7.26 -1.80 -10.43
N GLY A 514 -7.53 -0.82 -11.29
CA GLY A 514 -8.86 -0.21 -11.36
C GLY A 514 -9.88 -1.04 -12.14
N ASN A 515 -11.15 -0.71 -11.92
CA ASN A 515 -12.27 -1.28 -12.65
C ASN A 515 -12.23 -0.85 -14.14
N SER A 516 -11.83 -1.78 -15.02
CA SER A 516 -11.75 -1.52 -16.47
C SER A 516 -13.09 -1.19 -17.13
N ALA A 517 -14.23 -1.56 -16.53
CA ALA A 517 -15.57 -1.20 -16.99
C ALA A 517 -16.05 0.18 -16.49
N ASN A 518 -15.37 0.77 -15.50
CA ASN A 518 -15.62 2.15 -15.05
C ASN A 518 -14.34 2.80 -14.49
N PRO A 519 -13.50 3.41 -15.36
CA PRO A 519 -12.22 4.00 -14.96
C PRO A 519 -12.35 5.28 -14.12
N ALA A 520 -13.58 5.78 -13.91
CA ALA A 520 -13.88 6.97 -13.12
C ALA A 520 -14.40 6.63 -11.70
N GLY A 521 -14.29 5.38 -11.27
CA GLY A 521 -14.71 4.89 -9.95
C GLY A 521 -13.57 4.48 -9.03
N GLY A 522 -13.92 4.26 -7.75
CA GLY A 522 -13.10 3.59 -6.76
C GLY A 522 -12.04 4.43 -6.04
N VAL A 523 -11.46 3.82 -5.00
CA VAL A 523 -10.31 4.33 -4.23
C VAL A 523 -9.30 3.20 -4.06
N ALA A 524 -8.00 3.46 -4.22
CA ALA A 524 -6.99 2.47 -3.85
C ALA A 524 -6.82 2.41 -2.32
N LEU A 525 -6.36 3.50 -1.71
CA LEU A 525 -6.17 3.62 -0.26
C LEU A 525 -7.06 4.74 0.31
N GLU A 526 -7.99 4.39 1.22
CA GLU A 526 -8.73 5.37 2.03
C GLU A 526 -8.29 5.26 3.50
N LEU A 527 -7.85 6.37 4.09
CA LEU A 527 -7.57 6.48 5.52
C LEU A 527 -8.71 7.25 6.19
N ALA A 528 -9.24 6.72 7.31
CA ALA A 528 -10.46 7.24 7.92
C ALA A 528 -10.40 7.32 9.46
N ASN A 529 -10.74 8.48 10.00
CA ASN A 529 -10.67 8.74 11.44
C ASN A 529 -12.07 8.74 12.10
N HIS A 530 -12.77 7.60 12.05
CA HIS A 530 -14.17 7.47 12.49
C HIS A 530 -14.37 7.15 13.98
N ALA A 531 -13.30 7.10 14.78
CA ALA A 531 -13.37 6.89 16.24
C ALA A 531 -12.54 7.95 17.01
N SER A 532 -12.62 9.23 16.64
CA SER A 532 -11.82 10.30 17.25
C SER A 532 -12.58 11.63 17.32
N THR A 533 -12.12 12.51 18.21
CA THR A 533 -12.59 13.90 18.37
C THR A 533 -11.59 14.93 17.83
N GLY A 534 -10.70 14.52 16.92
CA GLY A 534 -9.68 15.38 16.32
C GLY A 534 -8.26 15.16 16.86
N ALA A 535 -7.97 13.97 17.42
CA ALA A 535 -6.60 13.54 17.69
C ALA A 535 -5.97 12.87 16.46
N SER A 536 -4.64 13.00 16.35
CA SER A 536 -3.80 12.33 15.34
C SER A 536 -4.02 10.82 15.44
N ALA A 537 -4.29 10.20 14.30
CA ALA A 537 -4.79 8.83 14.19
C ALA A 537 -3.74 7.87 13.64
N PHE A 538 -2.90 8.35 12.74
CA PHE A 538 -2.08 7.52 11.86
C PHE A 538 -0.60 7.91 11.95
N GLN A 539 0.01 7.59 13.10
CA GLN A 539 1.41 7.88 13.35
C GLN A 539 2.31 6.73 12.91
N ASN A 540 3.21 7.00 11.96
CA ASN A 540 4.16 6.03 11.37
C ASN A 540 3.53 5.01 10.39
N ILE A 541 2.67 5.48 9.49
CA ILE A 541 2.30 4.72 8.29
C ILE A 541 3.32 5.01 7.17
N SER A 542 3.93 3.97 6.61
CA SER A 542 4.81 4.08 5.43
C SER A 542 4.06 3.59 4.20
N ILE A 543 3.87 4.48 3.21
CA ILE A 543 3.19 4.17 1.94
C ILE A 543 4.23 4.17 0.83
N GLY A 544 4.67 2.99 0.40
CA GLY A 544 5.77 2.83 -0.56
C GLY A 544 7.15 2.94 0.09
N GLY A 545 8.17 2.50 -0.64
CA GLY A 545 9.56 2.45 -0.21
C GLY A 545 10.54 2.50 -1.39
N LEU A 546 11.84 2.52 -1.07
CA LEU A 546 12.90 2.65 -2.07
C LEU A 546 13.00 1.40 -2.98
N GLU A 547 13.65 1.56 -4.13
CA GLU A 547 13.96 0.48 -5.08
C GLU A 547 12.72 -0.32 -5.53
N ASP A 548 12.55 -1.55 -5.07
CA ASP A 548 11.41 -2.39 -5.46
C ASP A 548 10.18 -2.20 -4.52
N ASP A 549 10.33 -1.55 -3.35
CA ASP A 549 9.29 -1.43 -2.29
C ASP A 549 8.09 -0.52 -2.64
N ALA A 550 7.96 -0.06 -3.88
CA ALA A 550 6.82 0.75 -4.33
C ALA A 550 5.50 -0.03 -4.29
N ASN A 551 4.40 0.66 -3.99
CA ASN A 551 3.08 0.17 -4.43
C ASN A 551 2.81 0.70 -5.85
N SER A 552 2.09 -0.07 -6.65
CA SER A 552 1.71 0.27 -8.03
C SER A 552 0.22 0.59 -8.10
N PHE A 553 -0.13 1.82 -8.47
CA PHE A 553 -1.50 2.32 -8.58
C PHE A 553 -1.91 2.52 -10.04
N ALA A 554 -2.78 1.65 -10.59
CA ALA A 554 -3.25 1.75 -11.98
C ALA A 554 -3.95 3.10 -12.27
N TYR A 555 -3.93 3.56 -13.53
CA TYR A 555 -4.48 4.88 -13.89
C TYR A 555 -6.01 4.92 -13.79
N ASN A 556 -6.67 3.81 -14.10
CA ASN A 556 -8.13 3.64 -14.11
C ASN A 556 -8.78 3.55 -12.70
N ILE A 557 -8.11 4.09 -11.67
CA ILE A 557 -8.63 4.27 -10.31
C ILE A 557 -8.83 5.75 -10.08
N LYS A 558 -10.06 6.18 -9.76
CA LYS A 558 -10.41 7.61 -9.61
C LYS A 558 -9.54 8.32 -8.57
N THR A 559 -9.39 7.73 -7.39
CA THR A 559 -8.62 8.31 -6.29
C THR A 559 -7.58 7.28 -5.83
N ALA A 560 -6.29 7.59 -5.99
CA ALA A 560 -5.21 6.72 -5.53
C ALA A 560 -5.12 6.73 -4.00
N ILE A 561 -5.08 7.91 -3.39
CA ILE A 561 -5.01 8.08 -1.94
C ILE A 561 -6.10 9.06 -1.50
N ARG A 562 -6.91 8.68 -0.52
CA ARG A 562 -7.93 9.56 0.11
C ARG A 562 -7.67 9.68 1.60
N LEU A 563 -7.47 10.92 2.05
CA LEU A 563 -7.61 11.29 3.45
C LEU A 563 -9.07 11.64 3.70
N ASP A 564 -9.75 10.92 4.60
CA ASP A 564 -11.18 11.11 4.79
C ASP A 564 -11.51 12.45 5.46
N PRO A 565 -12.38 13.29 4.87
CA PRO A 565 -12.72 14.63 5.40
C PRO A 565 -13.89 14.64 6.40
N ARG A 566 -14.50 13.48 6.68
CA ARG A 566 -15.84 13.42 7.28
C ARG A 566 -15.82 13.78 8.77
N THR A 567 -16.87 14.45 9.22
CA THR A 567 -17.07 14.89 10.61
C THR A 567 -18.45 14.51 11.14
N GLY A 568 -18.64 14.65 12.45
CA GLY A 568 -19.92 14.35 13.10
C GLY A 568 -20.05 12.88 13.49
N ASN A 569 -21.27 12.36 13.57
CA ASN A 569 -21.50 10.99 14.02
C ASN A 569 -21.35 9.99 12.88
N SER A 570 -20.77 8.82 13.18
CA SER A 570 -20.54 7.75 12.22
C SER A 570 -21.82 7.17 11.61
N ASP A 571 -22.95 7.21 12.32
CA ASP A 571 -24.26 6.73 11.82
C ASP A 571 -24.80 7.56 10.62
N SER A 572 -24.13 8.65 10.25
CA SER A 572 -24.36 9.36 9.00
C SER A 572 -23.89 8.61 7.74
N LEU A 573 -23.05 7.56 7.87
CA LEU A 573 -22.51 6.81 6.73
C LEU A 573 -23.13 5.40 6.64
N PRO A 574 -23.57 4.95 5.44
CA PRO A 574 -24.16 3.62 5.27
C PRO A 574 -23.33 2.45 5.80
N MET A 575 -21.99 2.54 5.76
CA MET A 575 -21.10 1.47 6.28
C MET A 575 -21.27 1.20 7.78
N TRP A 576 -21.76 2.18 8.56
CA TRP A 576 -21.97 2.06 10.00
C TRP A 576 -23.42 1.77 10.39
N THR A 577 -24.34 1.78 9.42
CA THR A 577 -25.77 1.46 9.60
C THR A 577 -26.22 0.25 8.76
N ALA A 578 -25.30 -0.37 8.02
CA ALA A 578 -25.60 -1.52 7.16
C ALA A 578 -25.89 -2.78 8.00
N PRO A 579 -26.67 -3.74 7.45
CA PRO A 579 -26.87 -5.06 8.07
C PRO A 579 -25.59 -5.84 8.36
N SER A 580 -24.44 -5.45 7.77
CA SER A 580 -23.13 -6.02 8.03
C SER A 580 -22.55 -5.67 9.41
N CYS A 581 -23.02 -4.59 10.05
CA CYS A 581 -22.68 -4.21 11.42
C CYS A 581 -23.91 -3.73 12.23
N PRO A 582 -24.81 -4.65 12.64
CA PRO A 582 -26.04 -4.29 13.35
C PRO A 582 -25.78 -3.70 14.75
N ASP A 583 -24.64 -4.03 15.36
CA ASP A 583 -24.24 -3.63 16.71
C ASP A 583 -23.10 -2.59 16.74
N CYS A 584 -22.82 -1.93 15.60
CA CYS A 584 -21.80 -0.88 15.52
C CYS A 584 -22.18 0.32 16.41
N SER A 585 -21.31 0.65 17.38
CA SER A 585 -21.53 1.82 18.23
C SER A 585 -21.41 3.13 17.44
N VAL A 586 -22.19 4.16 17.80
CA VAL A 586 -22.07 5.49 17.18
C VAL A 586 -20.88 6.23 17.80
N THR A 587 -20.00 6.74 16.94
CA THR A 587 -18.74 7.38 17.32
C THR A 587 -18.57 8.73 16.62
N PRO A 588 -17.84 9.68 17.21
CA PRO A 588 -17.44 10.88 16.51
C PRO A 588 -16.39 10.56 15.43
N MET A 589 -16.52 11.21 14.29
CA MET A 589 -15.57 11.24 13.19
C MET A 589 -14.85 12.59 13.15
N ALA A 590 -13.59 12.57 12.75
CA ALA A 590 -12.80 13.75 12.45
C ALA A 590 -12.11 13.61 11.08
N PRO A 591 -11.65 14.71 10.46
CA PRO A 591 -10.85 14.62 9.25
C PRO A 591 -9.50 13.94 9.55
N VAL A 592 -8.91 13.30 8.54
CA VAL A 592 -7.53 12.80 8.61
C VAL A 592 -6.57 13.96 8.34
N PHE A 593 -6.06 14.56 9.42
CA PHE A 593 -5.12 15.68 9.38
C PHE A 593 -3.64 15.28 9.47
N ASP A 594 -3.35 13.98 9.58
CA ASP A 594 -1.98 13.46 9.57
C ASP A 594 -1.37 13.58 8.17
N ASP A 595 -0.09 13.95 8.08
CA ASP A 595 0.66 14.05 6.81
C ASP A 595 1.22 12.68 6.38
N PHE A 596 1.34 12.45 5.07
CA PHE A 596 1.85 11.19 4.52
C PHE A 596 2.86 11.41 3.39
N ASP A 597 3.86 10.55 3.31
CA ASP A 597 4.81 10.51 2.20
C ASP A 597 4.35 9.47 1.17
N ALA A 598 4.20 9.90 -0.09
CA ALA A 598 3.84 9.03 -1.20
C ALA A 598 4.89 9.03 -2.32
N ARG A 599 6.05 9.69 -2.12
CA ARG A 599 7.10 9.92 -3.14
C ARG A 599 7.65 8.64 -3.78
N GLU A 600 7.64 7.55 -3.03
CA GLU A 600 8.27 6.29 -3.38
C GLU A 600 7.27 5.22 -3.84
N ASN A 601 6.10 5.63 -4.34
CA ASN A 601 5.13 4.77 -5.02
C ASN A 601 5.19 4.98 -6.54
N GLU A 602 4.61 4.04 -7.28
CA GLU A 602 4.43 4.13 -8.72
C GLU A 602 2.96 4.33 -9.09
N PHE A 603 2.71 5.25 -10.01
CA PHE A 603 1.37 5.53 -10.51
C PHE A 603 1.37 5.34 -12.03
N GLY A 604 0.37 4.62 -12.54
CA GLY A 604 0.16 4.43 -13.97
C GLY A 604 -0.29 5.71 -14.65
N ASP A 605 0.18 5.91 -15.89
CA ASP A 605 -0.36 6.88 -16.85
C ASP A 605 -1.54 6.32 -17.66
N ALA A 606 -2.10 7.09 -18.60
CA ALA A 606 -3.23 6.64 -19.42
C ALA A 606 -2.97 5.42 -20.34
N LEU A 607 -1.73 4.90 -20.37
CA LEU A 607 -1.35 3.65 -21.04
C LEU A 607 -0.96 2.55 -20.03
N ASP A 608 -1.24 2.77 -18.74
CA ASP A 608 -0.78 1.99 -17.58
C ASP A 608 0.75 1.78 -17.58
N THR A 609 1.52 2.77 -18.03
CA THR A 609 2.97 2.83 -17.78
C THR A 609 3.20 3.40 -16.39
N TYR A 610 3.73 2.58 -15.49
CA TYR A 610 3.98 2.95 -14.11
C TYR A 610 5.22 3.82 -13.96
N LYS A 611 5.10 4.93 -13.23
CA LYS A 611 6.20 5.87 -12.96
C LYS A 611 6.19 6.31 -11.50
N ARG A 612 7.38 6.42 -10.89
CA ARG A 612 7.57 7.19 -9.64
C ARG A 612 7.44 8.69 -9.94
N PRO A 613 6.86 9.51 -9.04
CA PRO A 613 6.74 10.97 -9.18
C PRO A 613 8.05 11.72 -9.51
N LEU A 614 9.21 11.18 -9.12
CA LEU A 614 10.52 11.73 -9.49
C LEU A 614 10.76 11.74 -11.01
N ASN A 615 10.21 10.75 -11.72
CA ASN A 615 10.37 10.49 -13.16
C ASN A 615 9.16 10.96 -13.99
N MET A 616 8.20 11.64 -13.36
CA MET A 616 7.02 12.18 -14.03
C MET A 616 7.25 13.60 -14.56
N GLU A 617 6.67 13.86 -15.72
CA GLU A 617 6.55 15.21 -16.27
C GLU A 617 5.51 16.05 -15.51
N LEU A 618 5.59 17.37 -15.65
CA LEU A 618 4.76 18.30 -14.85
C LEU A 618 3.25 18.13 -15.10
N THR A 619 2.83 17.72 -16.29
CA THR A 619 1.43 17.39 -16.59
C THR A 619 0.99 16.09 -15.92
N GLU A 620 1.86 15.09 -15.83
CA GLU A 620 1.56 13.81 -15.19
C GLU A 620 1.43 13.96 -13.67
N LEU A 621 2.21 14.87 -13.09
CA LEU A 621 2.11 15.25 -11.68
C LEU A 621 0.82 16.05 -11.38
N ALA A 622 0.32 16.82 -12.34
CA ALA A 622 -0.98 17.48 -12.24
C ALA A 622 -2.14 16.47 -12.31
N ASP A 623 -2.07 15.51 -13.23
CA ASP A 623 -3.06 14.43 -13.34
C ASP A 623 -3.02 13.48 -12.12
N LEU A 624 -1.87 13.36 -11.44
CA LEU A 624 -1.73 12.61 -10.19
C LEU A 624 -2.27 13.38 -8.98
N GLU A 625 -2.00 14.69 -8.87
CA GLU A 625 -2.57 15.59 -7.85
C GLU A 625 -4.11 15.48 -7.85
N ASP A 626 -4.75 15.56 -9.02
CA ASP A 626 -6.20 15.43 -9.22
C ASP A 626 -6.79 14.05 -8.81
N ARG A 627 -5.94 13.09 -8.43
CA ARG A 627 -6.29 11.73 -7.97
C ARG A 627 -5.94 11.49 -6.51
N ILE A 628 -5.52 12.51 -5.75
CA ILE A 628 -5.25 12.43 -4.31
C ILE A 628 -6.16 13.43 -3.58
N ASP A 629 -6.96 12.95 -2.64
CA ASP A 629 -7.78 13.84 -1.79
C ASP A 629 -7.01 14.16 -0.50
N HIS A 630 -6.49 15.38 -0.36
CA HIS A 630 -5.59 15.81 0.73
C HIS A 630 -5.70 17.33 1.06
N GLN A 631 -4.74 17.90 1.80
CA GLN A 631 -4.75 19.29 2.28
C GLN A 631 -4.96 20.35 1.17
N ILE A 632 -4.46 20.09 -0.04
CA ILE A 632 -4.57 21.01 -1.18
C ILE A 632 -6.02 21.15 -1.63
N ASP A 633 -6.87 20.15 -1.41
CA ASP A 633 -8.31 20.23 -1.65
C ASP A 633 -9.06 20.85 -0.48
N TYR A 634 -8.75 20.42 0.73
CA TYR A 634 -9.43 20.83 1.96
C TYR A 634 -8.46 20.95 3.12
N ALA A 635 -8.26 22.19 3.60
CA ALA A 635 -7.23 22.54 4.59
C ALA A 635 -7.38 21.90 5.99
N ALA A 636 -8.44 21.12 6.24
CA ALA A 636 -8.57 20.31 7.46
C ALA A 636 -7.97 18.90 7.32
N LEU A 637 -7.55 18.51 6.11
CA LEU A 637 -6.80 17.29 5.82
C LEU A 637 -5.28 17.53 5.95
N GLY A 638 -4.52 16.45 6.11
CA GLY A 638 -3.06 16.47 6.09
C GLY A 638 -2.51 16.47 4.66
N PHE A 639 -1.22 16.77 4.51
CA PHE A 639 -0.57 16.82 3.21
C PHE A 639 0.00 15.45 2.81
N VAL A 640 -0.45 14.94 1.66
CA VAL A 640 0.19 13.81 0.98
C VAL A 640 1.28 14.35 0.05
N ARG A 641 2.55 14.17 0.40
CA ARG A 641 3.68 14.66 -0.40
C ARG A 641 4.03 13.67 -1.51
N MET A 642 3.83 14.06 -2.76
CA MET A 642 4.14 13.25 -3.95
C MET A 642 5.56 13.44 -4.49
N ARG A 643 6.15 14.63 -4.36
CA ARG A 643 7.52 14.91 -4.85
C ARG A 643 8.27 15.75 -3.83
N SER A 644 9.57 15.48 -3.67
CA SER A 644 10.42 16.26 -2.76
C SER A 644 10.53 17.71 -3.22
N LEU A 645 10.51 18.67 -2.28
CA LEU A 645 10.60 20.12 -2.54
C LEU A 645 9.51 20.70 -3.47
N ASN A 646 8.39 19.99 -3.66
CA ASN A 646 7.33 20.40 -4.55
C ASN A 646 5.94 20.21 -3.93
N VAL A 647 5.06 21.14 -4.25
CA VAL A 647 3.61 21.11 -4.06
C VAL A 647 2.98 21.42 -5.42
N TYR A 648 1.79 20.87 -5.68
CA TYR A 648 1.03 21.11 -6.90
C TYR A 648 -0.31 21.74 -6.53
N VAL A 649 -0.85 22.60 -7.40
CA VAL A 649 -2.19 23.17 -7.28
C VAL A 649 -2.79 23.22 -8.67
N THR A 650 -3.99 22.68 -8.83
CA THR A 650 -4.69 22.57 -10.11
C THR A 650 -6.05 23.26 -10.07
N PRO A 651 -6.74 23.43 -11.21
CA PRO A 651 -8.15 23.85 -11.24
C PRO A 651 -9.11 22.89 -10.51
N ARG A 652 -8.65 21.71 -10.10
CA ARG A 652 -9.43 20.64 -9.47
C ARG A 652 -9.00 20.31 -8.03
N SER A 653 -8.00 21.02 -7.50
CA SER A 653 -7.60 20.98 -6.09
C SER A 653 -8.70 21.53 -5.16
N TYR A 654 -9.85 20.86 -5.09
CA TYR A 654 -10.98 21.14 -4.20
C TYR A 654 -11.83 19.88 -3.99
N LEU A 655 -12.28 19.66 -2.76
CA LEU A 655 -13.03 18.46 -2.39
C LEU A 655 -14.52 18.80 -2.32
N SER A 656 -15.24 18.43 -3.36
CA SER A 656 -16.68 18.67 -3.50
C SER A 656 -17.47 18.27 -2.24
N SER A 657 -18.29 19.21 -1.74
CA SER A 657 -19.01 19.19 -0.44
C SER A 657 -18.26 19.80 0.75
N TYR A 658 -16.95 20.06 0.63
CA TYR A 658 -16.13 20.70 1.68
C TYR A 658 -15.52 22.02 1.19
N THR A 659 -15.04 22.02 -0.06
CA THR A 659 -14.59 23.20 -0.81
C THR A 659 -15.15 23.14 -2.24
N THR A 660 -15.22 24.30 -2.91
CA THR A 660 -15.77 24.42 -4.27
C THR A 660 -14.84 25.09 -5.26
N GLU A 661 -13.75 25.71 -4.79
CA GLU A 661 -12.82 26.49 -5.59
C GLU A 661 -11.37 26.09 -5.28
N PRO A 662 -10.47 26.04 -6.28
CA PRO A 662 -9.04 25.84 -6.07
C PRO A 662 -8.41 27.08 -5.41
N LEU A 663 -7.49 26.88 -4.47
CA LEU A 663 -6.75 27.96 -3.80
C LEU A 663 -5.25 27.66 -3.76
N ILE A 664 -4.45 28.52 -4.39
CA ILE A 664 -3.00 28.57 -4.30
C ILE A 664 -2.56 28.71 -2.83
N LYS A 665 -3.34 29.42 -2.00
CA LYS A 665 -3.08 29.55 -0.57
C LYS A 665 -3.03 28.20 0.16
N ARG A 666 -3.81 27.17 -0.24
CA ARG A 666 -3.69 25.82 0.35
C ARG A 666 -2.37 25.15 -0.02
N GLY A 667 -1.89 25.36 -1.25
CA GLY A 667 -0.54 24.94 -1.66
C GLY A 667 0.58 25.66 -0.91
N ILE A 668 0.43 26.97 -0.67
CA ILE A 668 1.36 27.73 0.18
C ILE A 668 1.33 27.23 1.62
N ASP A 669 0.15 26.91 2.17
CA ASP A 669 0.02 26.43 3.55
C ASP A 669 0.67 25.05 3.74
N ALA A 670 0.46 24.12 2.79
CA ALA A 670 1.09 22.80 2.77
C ALA A 670 2.61 22.81 2.50
N ALA A 671 3.12 23.84 1.81
CA ALA A 671 4.53 23.91 1.43
C ALA A 671 5.48 24.07 2.63
N ASP A 672 6.61 23.35 2.59
CA ASP A 672 7.75 23.61 3.47
C ASP A 672 8.55 24.82 3.00
N ALA A 673 9.34 25.42 3.88
CA ALA A 673 10.21 26.53 3.51
C ALA A 673 11.33 26.05 2.56
N GLY A 674 11.34 26.59 1.34
CA GLY A 674 12.22 26.20 0.23
C GLY A 674 11.51 25.43 -0.89
N ASP A 675 10.24 25.03 -0.71
CA ASP A 675 9.47 24.31 -1.73
C ASP A 675 9.13 25.17 -2.95
N THR A 676 8.82 24.49 -4.06
CA THR A 676 8.13 25.09 -5.21
C THR A 676 6.64 24.71 -5.20
N VAL A 677 5.76 25.70 -5.13
CA VAL A 677 4.33 25.58 -5.38
C VAL A 677 4.09 25.75 -6.87
N ASN A 678 3.83 24.64 -7.56
CA ASN A 678 3.56 24.60 -9.00
C ASN A 678 2.05 24.76 -9.23
N VAL A 679 1.66 25.89 -9.81
CA VAL A 679 0.26 26.23 -10.08
C VAL A 679 -0.03 25.97 -11.56
N THR A 680 -0.81 24.93 -11.84
CA THR A 680 -1.02 24.47 -13.22
C THR A 680 -1.93 25.41 -14.01
N THR A 681 -2.02 25.20 -15.33
CA THR A 681 -2.85 26.01 -16.24
C THR A 681 -4.29 26.11 -15.73
N GLY A 682 -4.77 27.33 -15.49
CA GLY A 682 -6.02 27.56 -14.78
C GLY A 682 -6.28 29.01 -14.41
N VAL A 683 -7.48 29.23 -13.87
CA VAL A 683 -7.91 30.50 -13.27
C VAL A 683 -8.09 30.26 -11.77
N TYR A 684 -7.47 31.11 -10.95
CA TYR A 684 -7.50 31.05 -9.49
C TYR A 684 -8.01 32.40 -8.96
N THR A 685 -9.04 32.40 -8.12
CA THR A 685 -9.68 33.64 -7.66
C THR A 685 -9.45 33.80 -6.16
N GLU A 686 -8.39 34.51 -5.79
CA GLU A 686 -7.98 34.71 -4.39
C GLU A 686 -7.07 35.93 -4.22
N ASN A 687 -6.85 36.33 -2.96
CA ASN A 687 -5.84 37.34 -2.60
C ASN A 687 -4.74 36.62 -1.83
N ILE A 688 -3.57 36.46 -2.46
CA ILE A 688 -2.50 35.56 -1.99
C ILE A 688 -1.66 36.23 -0.90
N VAL A 689 -1.39 35.50 0.18
CA VAL A 689 -0.34 35.85 1.15
C VAL A 689 0.75 34.79 1.08
N VAL A 690 2.00 35.21 0.84
CA VAL A 690 3.20 34.36 0.86
C VAL A 690 4.00 34.68 2.12
N ASP A 691 3.90 33.85 3.15
CA ASP A 691 4.44 34.05 4.50
C ASP A 691 5.66 33.16 4.84
N LYS A 692 6.12 32.37 3.87
CA LYS A 692 7.30 31.50 3.95
C LYS A 692 8.17 31.66 2.69
N ALA A 693 9.46 31.35 2.81
CA ALA A 693 10.37 31.33 1.66
C ALA A 693 9.97 30.18 0.72
N LEU A 694 9.58 30.48 -0.52
CA LEU A 694 9.17 29.49 -1.52
C LEU A 694 9.29 30.03 -2.95
N THR A 695 9.15 29.15 -3.94
CA THR A 695 8.90 29.54 -5.33
C THR A 695 7.43 29.30 -5.68
N LEU A 696 6.70 30.34 -6.09
CA LEU A 696 5.40 30.22 -6.72
C LEU A 696 5.59 30.25 -8.25
N ALA A 697 5.27 29.15 -8.92
CA ALA A 697 5.53 28.96 -10.34
C ALA A 697 4.25 28.61 -11.10
N GLY A 698 3.85 29.44 -12.06
CA GLY A 698 2.79 29.10 -13.01
C GLY A 698 3.29 28.36 -14.25
N MET A 699 2.38 28.12 -15.19
CA MET A 699 2.62 27.44 -16.48
C MET A 699 2.83 28.41 -17.66
N GLY A 700 3.07 29.69 -17.37
CA GLY A 700 3.25 30.77 -18.33
C GLY A 700 2.19 31.87 -18.20
N GLN A 701 2.52 33.08 -18.62
CA GLN A 701 1.68 34.28 -18.54
C GLN A 701 0.26 34.06 -19.12
N SER A 702 0.13 33.31 -20.22
CA SER A 702 -1.16 33.03 -20.87
C SER A 702 -1.93 31.85 -20.27
N ASN A 703 -1.37 31.12 -19.30
CA ASN A 703 -1.85 29.82 -18.85
C ASN A 703 -2.32 29.82 -17.40
N THR A 704 -1.57 30.46 -16.49
CA THR A 704 -1.91 30.55 -15.07
C THR A 704 -2.33 31.97 -14.73
N ILE A 705 -3.61 32.18 -14.44
CA ILE A 705 -4.21 33.50 -14.21
C ILE A 705 -4.75 33.57 -12.78
N VAL A 706 -4.41 34.64 -12.06
CA VAL A 706 -4.90 34.94 -10.71
C VAL A 706 -5.73 36.22 -10.75
N TYR A 707 -6.97 36.14 -10.29
CA TYR A 707 -7.88 37.27 -10.09
C TYR A 707 -8.09 37.54 -8.58
N PRO A 708 -8.34 38.79 -8.15
CA PRO A 708 -8.67 39.08 -6.76
C PRO A 708 -10.05 38.50 -6.38
N ALA A 709 -10.16 37.87 -5.20
CA ALA A 709 -11.45 37.50 -4.63
C ALA A 709 -12.18 38.68 -3.94
N LEU A 710 -11.42 39.69 -3.51
CA LEU A 710 -11.94 40.93 -2.95
C LEU A 710 -11.82 42.08 -3.96
N SER A 711 -12.95 42.73 -4.30
CA SER A 711 -12.94 44.03 -4.98
C SER A 711 -12.97 45.16 -3.95
N ASN A 712 -11.84 45.83 -3.74
CA ASN A 712 -11.73 47.06 -2.93
C ASN A 712 -10.61 47.99 -3.47
N PRO A 713 -10.67 48.35 -4.76
CA PRO A 713 -9.60 49.11 -5.42
C PRO A 713 -9.40 50.51 -4.83
N ASN A 714 -10.49 51.21 -4.50
CA ASN A 714 -10.51 52.61 -4.07
C ASN A 714 -10.67 52.81 -2.55
N CYS A 715 -10.51 51.76 -1.73
CA CYS A 715 -10.71 51.83 -0.28
C CYS A 715 -12.11 52.35 0.10
N ASN A 716 -13.17 51.76 -0.46
CA ASN A 716 -14.57 52.21 -0.34
C ASN A 716 -14.81 53.72 -0.63
N GLY A 717 -13.97 54.32 -1.47
CA GLY A 717 -13.98 55.76 -1.77
C GLY A 717 -13.55 56.68 -0.61
N GLY A 718 -13.08 56.14 0.52
CA GLY A 718 -12.75 56.90 1.72
C GLY A 718 -11.28 56.84 2.18
N GLY A 719 -10.50 55.86 1.71
CA GLY A 719 -9.14 55.62 2.22
C GLY A 719 -8.02 56.31 1.43
N SER A 720 -7.13 57.00 2.14
CA SER A 720 -5.79 57.36 1.64
C SER A 720 -4.75 56.32 2.08
N GLY A 721 -3.78 56.01 1.21
CA GLY A 721 -2.66 55.09 1.49
C GLY A 721 -2.79 53.73 0.80
N VAL A 722 -1.65 53.06 0.57
CA VAL A 722 -1.56 51.89 -0.32
C VAL A 722 -2.36 50.69 0.19
N LEU A 723 -2.37 50.44 1.50
CA LEU A 723 -3.07 49.31 2.14
C LEU A 723 -4.51 49.59 2.58
N CYS A 724 -5.03 50.79 2.27
CA CYS A 724 -6.22 51.40 2.87
C CYS A 724 -6.06 51.71 4.37
N SER A 725 -6.60 52.85 4.80
CA SER A 725 -6.59 53.28 6.21
C SER A 725 -7.87 52.82 6.92
N GLY A 726 -7.73 52.04 8.01
CA GLY A 726 -8.84 51.71 8.92
C GLY A 726 -8.90 50.25 9.38
N GLY A 727 -8.48 49.31 8.53
CA GLY A 727 -8.66 47.88 8.75
C GLY A 727 -10.09 47.42 8.39
N ASP A 728 -10.17 46.48 7.45
CA ASP A 728 -11.39 45.84 6.91
C ASP A 728 -12.42 46.76 6.19
N PRO A 729 -12.67 46.57 4.87
CA PRO A 729 -11.93 45.71 3.96
C PRO A 729 -10.51 46.23 3.77
N ALA A 730 -9.55 45.31 3.84
CA ALA A 730 -8.18 45.57 3.44
C ALA A 730 -8.13 45.98 1.95
N ALA A 731 -7.04 46.62 1.52
CA ALA A 731 -6.76 46.79 0.10
C ALA A 731 -6.85 45.45 -0.65
N SER A 732 -7.48 45.44 -1.82
CA SER A 732 -7.53 44.29 -2.72
C SER A 732 -6.17 44.07 -3.41
N ASN A 733 -5.20 43.58 -2.64
CA ASN A 733 -3.87 43.24 -3.13
C ASN A 733 -3.92 41.83 -3.74
N LEU A 734 -3.47 41.66 -4.98
CA LEU A 734 -3.40 40.33 -5.61
C LEU A 734 -2.41 39.42 -4.90
N VAL A 735 -1.21 39.92 -4.59
CA VAL A 735 -0.18 39.21 -3.80
C VAL A 735 0.39 40.10 -2.71
N GLN A 736 0.49 39.58 -1.49
CA GLN A 736 1.25 40.17 -0.40
C GLN A 736 2.39 39.23 0.04
N VAL A 737 3.63 39.71 -0.05
CA VAL A 737 4.82 38.94 0.32
C VAL A 737 5.27 39.35 1.73
N GLN A 738 5.35 38.35 2.61
CA GLN A 738 5.64 38.47 4.04
C GLN A 738 6.83 37.58 4.50
N ALA A 739 7.70 37.19 3.56
CA ALA A 739 8.91 36.40 3.84
C ALA A 739 10.09 36.81 2.93
N ASP A 740 11.31 36.56 3.40
CA ASP A 740 12.52 36.65 2.58
C ASP A 740 12.62 35.49 1.57
N ASN A 741 13.37 35.67 0.49
CA ASN A 741 13.73 34.64 -0.50
C ASN A 741 12.52 34.00 -1.21
N VAL A 742 11.54 34.81 -1.59
CA VAL A 742 10.38 34.39 -2.38
C VAL A 742 10.67 34.58 -3.87
N THR A 743 10.27 33.60 -4.70
CA THR A 743 10.24 33.76 -6.17
C THR A 743 8.81 33.64 -6.69
N LEU A 744 8.36 34.59 -7.51
CA LEU A 744 7.16 34.47 -8.34
C LEU A 744 7.59 34.34 -9.80
N ARG A 745 7.05 33.37 -10.54
CA ARG A 745 7.31 33.27 -11.98
C ARG A 745 6.17 32.69 -12.80
N ASP A 746 6.19 33.00 -14.09
CA ASP A 746 5.42 32.32 -15.14
C ASP A 746 3.89 32.36 -14.93
N LEU A 747 3.34 33.48 -14.44
CA LEU A 747 1.90 33.64 -14.19
C LEU A 747 1.40 35.06 -14.48
N THR A 748 0.09 35.23 -14.55
CA THR A 748 -0.59 36.53 -14.66
C THR A 748 -1.34 36.86 -13.38
N LEU A 749 -1.05 38.03 -12.82
CA LEU A 749 -1.83 38.70 -11.78
C LEU A 749 -2.70 39.76 -12.47
N ASP A 750 -4.00 39.51 -12.56
CA ASP A 750 -4.95 40.38 -13.26
C ASP A 750 -5.98 40.96 -12.28
N GLY A 751 -6.10 42.28 -12.26
CA GLY A 751 -7.01 43.00 -11.39
C GLY A 751 -8.44 43.18 -11.91
N ASP A 752 -8.77 42.72 -13.13
CA ASP A 752 -10.11 42.78 -13.75
C ASP A 752 -10.85 41.45 -13.53
N ALA A 753 -11.50 41.26 -12.37
CA ALA A 753 -12.01 39.95 -11.97
C ALA A 753 -13.37 39.63 -12.63
N PRO A 754 -13.49 38.58 -13.47
CA PRO A 754 -14.72 38.31 -14.21
C PRO A 754 -15.93 38.07 -13.29
N GLY A 755 -16.90 39.00 -13.31
CA GLY A 755 -18.12 38.92 -12.50
C GLY A 755 -18.08 39.72 -11.19
N SER A 756 -16.93 40.27 -10.81
CA SER A 756 -16.86 41.41 -9.90
C SER A 756 -17.16 42.70 -10.67
N THR A 757 -17.55 43.75 -9.95
CA THR A 757 -17.67 45.11 -10.51
C THR A 757 -17.31 46.13 -9.44
N SER A 758 -16.23 46.87 -9.65
CA SER A 758 -15.90 48.03 -8.83
C SER A 758 -16.54 49.32 -9.39
N GLY A 759 -16.90 49.31 -10.68
CA GLY A 759 -17.33 50.47 -11.45
C GLY A 759 -16.19 51.41 -11.86
N LEU A 760 -14.93 51.06 -11.60
CA LEU A 760 -13.75 51.87 -11.91
C LEU A 760 -13.15 51.45 -13.24
N ILE A 761 -13.83 51.84 -14.33
CA ILE A 761 -13.41 51.47 -15.68
C ILE A 761 -12.14 52.24 -16.10
N ARG A 762 -11.07 51.52 -16.42
CA ARG A 762 -9.82 52.07 -16.99
C ARG A 762 -9.38 51.25 -18.19
N ASN A 763 -9.22 51.90 -19.35
CA ASN A 763 -8.83 51.27 -20.62
C ASN A 763 -9.69 50.07 -21.07
N GLY A 764 -10.91 49.93 -20.54
CA GLY A 764 -11.87 48.87 -20.88
C GLY A 764 -12.07 47.81 -19.79
N ALA A 765 -11.14 47.69 -18.83
CA ALA A 765 -11.22 46.80 -17.67
C ALA A 765 -11.94 47.45 -16.48
N ASP A 766 -12.62 46.68 -15.63
CA ASP A 766 -13.16 47.13 -14.33
C ASP A 766 -12.16 46.77 -13.22
N LEU A 767 -11.46 47.76 -12.68
CA LEU A 767 -10.29 47.48 -11.85
C LEU A 767 -10.67 47.10 -10.40
N ASP A 768 -10.78 45.81 -10.09
CA ASP A 768 -11.09 45.30 -8.75
C ASP A 768 -9.87 45.26 -7.80
N ALA A 769 -8.66 45.01 -8.33
CA ALA A 769 -7.45 45.00 -7.51
C ALA A 769 -6.91 46.42 -7.26
N ARG A 770 -6.53 46.72 -6.01
CA ARG A 770 -5.82 47.96 -5.65
C ARG A 770 -4.37 47.90 -6.09
N ASN A 771 -3.67 46.82 -5.75
CA ASN A 771 -2.25 46.63 -6.05
C ASN A 771 -2.00 45.23 -6.61
N GLY A 772 -1.04 45.10 -7.52
CA GLY A 772 -0.58 43.81 -8.04
C GLY A 772 0.19 43.05 -6.97
N LEU A 773 1.33 43.59 -6.54
CA LEU A 773 2.14 43.02 -5.47
C LEU A 773 2.53 44.05 -4.41
N VAL A 774 2.47 43.62 -3.15
CA VAL A 774 2.86 44.39 -1.95
C VAL A 774 4.00 43.66 -1.24
N LEU A 775 5.15 44.32 -1.08
CA LEU A 775 6.28 43.82 -0.27
C LEU A 775 6.49 44.69 0.98
N GLY A 776 6.61 44.02 2.13
CA GLY A 776 7.00 44.62 3.40
C GLY A 776 8.50 44.93 3.49
N ALA A 777 9.11 44.65 4.64
CA ALA A 777 10.55 44.80 4.86
C ALA A 777 11.32 43.47 4.65
N PHE A 778 11.03 42.77 3.55
CA PHE A 778 11.58 41.45 3.24
C PHE A 778 12.45 41.46 1.98
N ASN A 779 13.45 40.60 1.94
CA ASN A 779 14.56 40.66 0.99
C ASN A 779 14.49 39.52 -0.03
N ASN A 780 15.10 39.74 -1.18
CA ASN A 780 15.29 38.75 -2.24
C ASN A 780 13.96 38.25 -2.83
N LEU A 781 12.95 39.13 -2.95
CA LEU A 781 11.80 38.84 -3.80
C LEU A 781 12.24 38.88 -5.27
N THR A 782 12.09 37.76 -5.96
CA THR A 782 12.32 37.67 -7.41
C THR A 782 10.98 37.53 -8.11
N ILE A 783 10.71 38.36 -9.13
CA ILE A 783 9.54 38.26 -9.99
C ILE A 783 10.06 38.10 -11.42
N ARG A 784 9.71 37.01 -12.10
CA ARG A 784 10.21 36.68 -13.45
C ARG A 784 9.08 36.32 -14.40
N ASN A 785 9.18 36.75 -15.66
CA ASN A 785 8.34 36.28 -16.76
C ASN A 785 6.83 36.24 -16.42
N SER A 786 6.32 37.28 -15.76
CA SER A 786 4.96 37.34 -15.21
C SER A 786 4.23 38.60 -15.65
N THR A 787 2.90 38.56 -15.77
CA THR A 787 2.08 39.75 -16.06
C THR A 787 1.52 40.31 -14.77
N LEU A 788 1.57 41.63 -14.59
CA LEU A 788 0.79 42.34 -13.57
C LEU A 788 -0.04 43.40 -14.30
N GLN A 789 -1.36 43.23 -14.31
CA GLN A 789 -2.22 44.12 -15.09
C GLN A 789 -3.55 44.49 -14.42
N ASN A 790 -4.17 45.56 -14.94
CA ASN A 790 -5.49 46.04 -14.55
C ASN A 790 -5.63 46.35 -13.05
N VAL A 791 -4.63 47.03 -12.47
CA VAL A 791 -4.64 47.40 -11.03
C VAL A 791 -4.93 48.88 -10.85
N TYR A 792 -5.73 49.23 -9.85
CA TYR A 792 -6.18 50.61 -9.64
C TYR A 792 -5.06 51.57 -9.22
N LEU A 793 -4.10 51.11 -8.41
CA LEU A 793 -3.02 51.93 -7.85
C LEU A 793 -1.63 51.47 -8.36
N ASN A 794 -0.98 50.55 -7.65
CA ASN A 794 0.43 50.19 -7.90
C ASN A 794 0.56 48.78 -8.52
N SER A 795 1.32 48.61 -9.60
CA SER A 795 1.72 47.25 -10.04
C SER A 795 2.58 46.59 -8.96
N LEU A 796 3.60 47.31 -8.46
CA LEU A 796 4.42 46.88 -7.33
C LEU A 796 4.58 48.01 -6.29
N TYR A 797 4.24 47.71 -5.04
CA TYR A 797 4.53 48.54 -3.87
C TYR A 797 5.66 47.96 -3.02
N LEU A 798 6.66 48.79 -2.72
CA LEU A 798 7.86 48.44 -1.98
C LEU A 798 7.99 49.28 -0.70
N ALA A 799 7.67 48.67 0.45
CA ALA A 799 7.80 49.29 1.77
C ALA A 799 9.23 49.20 2.36
N GLY A 800 10.06 48.28 1.87
CA GLY A 800 11.42 48.02 2.35
C GLY A 800 12.03 46.79 1.68
N GLY A 801 13.17 46.31 2.17
CA GLY A 801 13.78 45.06 1.68
C GLY A 801 14.32 45.14 0.25
N SER A 802 14.20 44.08 -0.56
CA SER A 802 14.75 44.04 -1.92
C SER A 802 13.95 43.21 -2.94
N VAL A 803 13.84 43.75 -4.17
CA VAL A 803 13.12 43.15 -5.31
C VAL A 803 13.98 43.11 -6.57
N SER A 804 13.92 42.01 -7.31
CA SER A 804 14.33 41.91 -8.72
C SER A 804 13.11 41.56 -9.59
N LEU A 805 12.87 42.33 -10.64
CA LEU A 805 11.75 42.15 -11.58
C LEU A 805 12.25 42.08 -13.03
N SER A 806 12.12 40.93 -13.70
CA SER A 806 12.53 40.79 -15.10
C SER A 806 11.58 40.00 -16.00
N GLY A 807 11.53 40.34 -17.28
CA GLY A 807 10.66 39.69 -18.26
C GLY A 807 9.17 39.94 -18.10
N ALA A 808 8.77 40.89 -17.26
CA ALA A 808 7.38 41.09 -16.87
C ALA A 808 6.62 42.00 -17.84
N THR A 809 5.32 41.75 -17.96
CA THR A 809 4.37 42.63 -18.64
C THR A 809 3.61 43.44 -17.61
N LEU A 810 3.73 44.77 -17.62
CA LEU A 810 3.09 45.67 -16.66
C LEU A 810 2.12 46.61 -17.40
N ASN A 811 0.82 46.40 -17.26
CA ASN A 811 -0.18 47.04 -18.13
C ASN A 811 -1.43 47.53 -17.37
N ASN A 812 -1.85 48.78 -17.62
CA ASN A 812 -3.09 49.36 -17.08
C ASN A 812 -3.04 49.57 -15.55
N GLN A 813 -2.26 50.56 -15.11
CA GLN A 813 -2.06 50.93 -13.69
C GLN A 813 -2.06 52.46 -13.48
N GLU A 814 -2.13 52.94 -12.24
CA GLU A 814 -1.86 54.35 -11.92
C GLU A 814 -0.34 54.59 -11.85
N ALA A 815 0.33 53.87 -10.95
CA ALA A 815 1.78 53.86 -10.84
C ALA A 815 2.33 52.44 -11.10
N VAL A 816 3.43 52.35 -11.83
CA VAL A 816 4.10 51.05 -12.05
C VAL A 816 4.82 50.62 -10.79
N PHE A 817 5.61 51.53 -10.22
CA PHE A 817 6.37 51.32 -8.98
C PHE A 817 6.04 52.40 -7.96
N ASP A 818 5.78 52.00 -6.71
CA ASP A 818 5.72 52.89 -5.55
C ASP A 818 6.73 52.41 -4.49
N GLN A 819 7.79 53.18 -4.32
CA GLN A 819 8.96 52.84 -3.53
C GLN A 819 9.14 53.84 -2.39
N THR A 820 8.88 53.37 -1.16
CA THR A 820 9.08 54.16 0.06
C THR A 820 10.40 53.85 0.77
N SER A 821 10.96 52.66 0.53
CA SER A 821 12.28 52.24 1.00
C SER A 821 12.82 51.06 0.17
N GLY A 822 13.88 50.40 0.62
CA GLY A 822 14.42 49.18 0.03
C GLY A 822 15.17 49.37 -1.29
N ALA A 823 15.49 48.26 -1.96
CA ALA A 823 16.20 48.20 -3.23
C ALA A 823 15.34 47.56 -4.33
N LEU A 824 15.17 48.25 -5.46
CA LEU A 824 14.41 47.77 -6.62
C LEU A 824 15.31 47.66 -7.84
N THR A 825 15.45 46.47 -8.41
CA THR A 825 16.08 46.24 -9.71
C THR A 825 15.01 45.77 -10.68
N ALA A 826 14.81 46.48 -11.79
CA ALA A 826 13.87 46.06 -12.84
C ALA A 826 14.49 46.26 -14.22
N TYR A 827 14.42 45.25 -15.08
CA TYR A 827 14.97 45.25 -16.45
C TYR A 827 14.27 44.21 -17.33
N ALA A 828 14.39 44.30 -18.64
CA ALA A 828 13.71 43.45 -19.61
C ALA A 828 12.18 43.36 -19.39
N ASN A 829 11.53 44.42 -18.90
CA ASN A 829 10.08 44.47 -18.72
C ASN A 829 9.39 45.29 -19.84
N SER A 830 8.18 44.88 -20.23
CA SER A 830 7.30 45.61 -21.15
C SER A 830 6.23 46.37 -20.37
N ILE A 831 6.30 47.70 -20.37
CA ILE A 831 5.53 48.56 -19.45
C ILE A 831 4.66 49.53 -20.26
N MET A 832 3.34 49.46 -20.07
CA MET A 832 2.33 50.14 -20.89
C MET A 832 1.18 50.72 -20.06
N ASN A 833 0.47 51.72 -20.61
CA ASN A 833 -0.79 52.23 -20.07
C ASN A 833 -0.75 52.59 -18.57
N TYR A 834 0.14 53.51 -18.19
CA TYR A 834 0.33 53.99 -16.82
C TYR A 834 0.34 55.52 -16.76
N ALA A 835 0.05 56.10 -15.59
CA ALA A 835 0.10 57.55 -15.37
C ALA A 835 1.46 58.01 -14.80
N THR A 836 2.03 57.22 -13.89
CA THR A 836 3.35 57.48 -13.27
C THR A 836 4.23 56.24 -13.37
N ALA A 837 5.48 56.38 -13.83
CA ALA A 837 6.40 55.25 -13.91
C ALA A 837 6.92 54.86 -12.53
N LEU A 838 7.18 55.85 -11.67
CA LEU A 838 7.72 55.63 -10.34
C LEU A 838 7.28 56.73 -9.36
N THR A 839 6.69 56.34 -8.24
CA THR A 839 6.61 57.19 -7.04
C THR A 839 7.75 56.77 -6.11
N ARG A 840 8.76 57.63 -5.90
CA ARG A 840 9.87 57.33 -5.00
C ARG A 840 9.94 58.35 -3.86
N THR A 841 9.76 57.88 -2.64
CA THR A 841 9.93 58.68 -1.40
C THR A 841 11.12 58.21 -0.55
N GLY A 842 11.71 57.06 -0.87
CA GLY A 842 12.96 56.56 -0.28
C GLY A 842 13.49 55.34 -1.03
N GLY A 843 14.58 54.75 -0.51
CA GLY A 843 15.23 53.58 -1.12
C GLY A 843 16.13 53.90 -2.31
N THR A 844 16.59 52.84 -2.98
CA THR A 844 17.44 52.89 -4.19
C THR A 844 16.81 52.07 -5.30
N GLY A 845 16.97 52.46 -6.56
CA GLY A 845 16.55 51.60 -7.66
C GLY A 845 17.42 51.71 -8.91
N ASN A 846 17.35 50.66 -9.71
CA ASN A 846 17.92 50.54 -11.04
C ASN A 846 16.77 50.12 -11.97
N LEU A 847 16.28 51.05 -12.79
CA LEU A 847 15.15 50.84 -13.71
C LEU A 847 15.58 50.91 -15.19
N ARG A 848 16.86 50.63 -15.44
CA ARG A 848 17.44 50.55 -16.78
C ARG A 848 16.91 49.34 -17.56
N HIS A 849 17.04 49.41 -18.88
CA HIS A 849 16.66 48.38 -19.84
C HIS A 849 15.22 47.88 -19.67
N ASN A 850 14.27 48.78 -19.39
CA ASN A 850 12.83 48.52 -19.50
C ASN A 850 12.25 49.23 -20.72
N TRP A 851 11.24 48.63 -21.36
CA TRP A 851 10.49 49.28 -22.42
C TRP A 851 9.29 50.00 -21.82
N TRP A 852 9.32 51.33 -21.87
CA TRP A 852 8.31 52.20 -21.24
C TRP A 852 7.14 52.56 -22.17
N GLY A 853 6.86 51.70 -23.15
CA GLY A 853 5.85 51.90 -24.20
C GLY A 853 6.33 52.78 -25.36
N ARG A 854 5.44 53.08 -26.32
CA ARG A 854 5.68 54.05 -27.39
C ARG A 854 5.59 55.50 -26.87
N ALA A 855 6.53 55.88 -26.02
CA ALA A 855 6.60 57.22 -25.45
C ALA A 855 7.17 58.25 -26.45
N ASN A 856 6.38 59.31 -26.72
CA ASN A 856 6.76 60.45 -27.56
C ASN A 856 7.86 61.31 -26.90
N GLY A 857 9.12 60.85 -26.91
CA GLY A 857 10.33 61.60 -26.55
C GLY A 857 10.42 62.17 -25.12
N THR A 858 9.39 61.98 -24.30
CA THR A 858 9.21 62.65 -23.00
C THR A 858 9.48 61.66 -21.88
N VAL A 859 10.29 62.04 -20.91
CA VAL A 859 10.61 61.22 -19.74
C VAL A 859 9.34 60.94 -18.92
N PRO A 860 8.98 59.67 -18.69
CA PRO A 860 7.89 59.29 -17.79
C PRO A 860 8.08 59.82 -16.37
N ASN A 861 6.98 60.21 -15.73
CA ASN A 861 7.01 60.78 -14.39
C ASN A 861 7.69 59.84 -13.37
N GLY A 862 8.71 60.36 -12.68
CA GLY A 862 9.44 59.67 -11.62
C GLY A 862 10.76 59.01 -12.03
N LEU A 863 11.00 58.76 -13.32
CA LEU A 863 12.27 58.16 -13.78
C LEU A 863 13.42 59.17 -13.76
N ASP A 864 14.63 58.70 -13.45
CA ASP A 864 15.84 59.50 -13.58
C ASP A 864 16.15 59.75 -15.08
N PRO A 865 16.17 61.01 -15.56
CA PRO A 865 16.44 61.32 -16.97
C PRO A 865 17.83 60.97 -17.46
N ALA A 866 18.81 60.79 -16.55
CA ALA A 866 20.22 60.55 -16.85
C ALA A 866 20.64 59.09 -16.63
N THR A 867 19.94 58.32 -15.78
CA THR A 867 20.26 56.89 -15.56
C THR A 867 19.21 55.93 -16.07
N ASP A 868 17.95 56.06 -15.64
CA ASP A 868 16.90 55.07 -15.92
C ASP A 868 16.33 55.28 -17.33
N TRP A 869 16.16 56.54 -17.74
CA TRP A 869 15.59 56.89 -19.02
C TRP A 869 16.58 56.77 -20.19
N GLN A 870 17.87 57.10 -20.01
CA GLN A 870 18.82 56.97 -21.12
C GLN A 870 18.98 55.50 -21.52
N ALA A 871 19.36 54.64 -20.59
CA ALA A 871 19.54 53.20 -20.84
C ALA A 871 18.21 52.42 -20.95
N ARG A 872 17.15 52.99 -21.52
CA ARG A 872 15.83 52.33 -21.71
C ARG A 872 15.84 51.41 -22.93
N LEU A 873 14.99 50.39 -22.93
CA LEU A 873 14.66 49.69 -24.18
C LEU A 873 13.83 50.61 -25.07
N SER A 874 14.24 50.72 -26.32
CA SER A 874 13.64 51.66 -27.29
C SER A 874 12.54 51.04 -28.17
N ALA A 875 12.37 49.72 -28.12
CA ALA A 875 11.37 48.95 -28.83
C ALA A 875 10.74 47.88 -27.91
N GLN A 876 9.57 47.36 -28.29
CA GLN A 876 8.88 46.32 -27.52
C GLN A 876 9.71 45.02 -27.49
N ILE A 877 9.66 44.30 -26.38
CA ILE A 877 10.33 43.01 -26.22
C ILE A 877 9.53 41.96 -27.01
N LEU A 878 10.18 41.25 -27.92
CA LEU A 878 9.62 40.07 -28.59
C LEU A 878 9.98 38.79 -27.83
N SER A 879 11.25 38.66 -27.43
CA SER A 879 11.75 37.58 -26.59
C SER A 879 12.96 38.06 -25.80
N TRP A 880 13.30 37.36 -24.72
CA TRP A 880 14.43 37.72 -23.87
C TRP A 880 14.95 36.48 -23.13
N THR A 881 16.14 36.59 -22.53
CA THR A 881 16.73 35.59 -21.64
C THR A 881 17.69 36.27 -20.65
N GLU A 882 18.01 35.60 -19.55
CA GLU A 882 19.08 36.01 -18.64
C GLU A 882 19.90 34.80 -18.14
N GLY A 883 21.13 35.05 -17.68
CA GLY A 883 21.95 34.03 -17.06
C GLY A 883 23.16 34.57 -16.31
N SER A 884 23.70 33.77 -15.37
CA SER A 884 24.86 34.17 -14.57
C SER A 884 26.15 34.00 -15.37
N ASN A 885 26.89 35.09 -15.58
CA ASN A 885 28.16 35.19 -16.30
C ASN A 885 28.05 34.83 -17.81
N GLY A 886 26.84 34.58 -18.30
CA GLY A 886 26.52 34.37 -19.70
C GLY A 886 25.05 34.04 -19.90
N ALA A 887 24.55 34.30 -21.10
CA ALA A 887 23.16 34.17 -21.52
C ALA A 887 23.08 33.64 -22.96
N VAL A 888 22.00 32.91 -23.29
CA VAL A 888 21.77 32.32 -24.63
C VAL A 888 20.28 32.40 -24.98
N LEU A 889 19.95 32.94 -26.15
CA LEU A 889 18.59 33.08 -26.69
C LEU A 889 18.59 32.55 -28.13
N GLY A 890 18.15 31.31 -28.33
CA GLY A 890 18.37 30.63 -29.61
C GLY A 890 19.86 30.57 -29.95
N ASP A 891 20.24 30.98 -31.15
CA ASP A 891 21.65 31.03 -31.59
C ASP A 891 22.40 32.30 -31.15
N THR A 892 21.77 33.27 -30.48
CA THR A 892 22.47 34.43 -29.92
C THR A 892 23.00 34.17 -28.51
N SER A 893 24.17 34.72 -28.19
CA SER A 893 24.76 34.62 -26.85
C SER A 893 25.52 35.87 -26.42
N LEU A 894 25.67 36.02 -25.11
CA LEU A 894 26.47 37.02 -24.41
C LEU A 894 27.24 36.29 -23.32
N ALA A 895 28.57 36.34 -23.28
CA ALA A 895 29.38 35.56 -22.34
C ALA A 895 30.72 36.23 -21.98
N GLY A 896 31.35 35.77 -20.91
CA GLY A 896 32.78 36.03 -20.61
C GLY A 896 33.04 36.85 -19.34
N GLY A 897 32.19 37.83 -19.03
CA GLY A 897 32.32 38.67 -17.85
C GLY A 897 31.64 38.08 -16.61
N THR A 898 31.47 38.90 -15.57
CA THR A 898 30.83 38.53 -14.30
C THR A 898 29.54 39.30 -14.07
N GLY A 899 28.49 38.67 -13.55
CA GLY A 899 27.20 39.31 -13.24
C GLY A 899 26.04 38.67 -13.99
N THR A 900 24.85 39.28 -14.00
CA THR A 900 23.74 38.77 -14.83
C THR A 900 23.90 39.30 -16.25
N ALA A 901 24.11 38.42 -17.22
CA ALA A 901 23.99 38.71 -18.64
C ALA A 901 22.51 38.68 -19.05
N VAL A 902 22.08 39.62 -19.88
CA VAL A 902 20.70 39.68 -20.40
C VAL A 902 20.74 39.92 -21.90
N ILE A 903 19.88 39.21 -22.63
CA ILE A 903 19.68 39.39 -24.07
C ILE A 903 18.20 39.63 -24.31
N VAL A 904 17.87 40.63 -25.13
CA VAL A 904 16.51 40.94 -25.58
C VAL A 904 16.51 40.95 -27.10
N SER A 905 15.59 40.22 -27.73
CA SER A 905 15.24 40.45 -29.14
C SER A 905 14.01 41.35 -29.22
N HIS A 906 14.07 42.33 -30.11
CA HIS A 906 12.90 43.10 -30.55
C HIS A 906 12.31 42.56 -31.86
N GLY A 907 12.91 41.55 -32.48
CA GLY A 907 12.52 41.06 -33.80
C GLY A 907 12.86 42.04 -34.93
N ARG A 908 12.11 41.93 -36.04
CA ARG A 908 12.30 42.72 -37.26
C ARG A 908 11.01 43.42 -37.66
N SER A 909 11.08 44.74 -37.83
CA SER A 909 10.15 45.58 -38.58
C SER A 909 10.51 47.06 -38.35
N PHE A 910 9.88 47.96 -39.09
CA PHE A 910 9.84 49.38 -38.75
C PHE A 910 9.22 49.64 -37.35
N VAL A 911 8.29 48.79 -36.89
CA VAL A 911 7.62 48.94 -35.59
C VAL A 911 8.57 48.64 -34.43
N ASN A 912 9.57 47.79 -34.67
CA ASN A 912 10.58 47.33 -33.72
C ASN A 912 11.92 48.05 -33.88
N ALA A 913 11.98 49.04 -34.79
CA ALA A 913 13.18 49.82 -35.03
C ALA A 913 13.54 50.66 -33.78
N PRO A 914 14.80 50.60 -33.32
CA PRO A 914 15.27 51.38 -32.19
C PRO A 914 14.99 52.88 -32.27
N PHE A 915 14.20 53.40 -31.32
CA PHE A 915 13.72 54.79 -31.31
C PHE A 915 12.94 55.23 -32.58
N GLY A 916 12.52 54.28 -33.42
CA GLY A 916 11.98 54.50 -34.77
C GLY A 916 13.04 54.55 -35.88
N ASN A 917 14.32 54.64 -35.54
CA ASN A 917 15.44 54.82 -36.47
C ASN A 917 15.88 53.47 -37.08
N THR A 918 15.28 53.10 -38.21
CA THR A 918 15.72 51.95 -39.01
C THR A 918 17.12 52.14 -39.59
N ILE A 919 17.88 51.06 -39.70
CA ILE A 919 19.18 51.04 -40.39
C ILE A 919 19.08 51.10 -41.93
N PHE A 920 18.01 50.57 -42.55
CA PHE A 920 17.81 50.52 -44.01
C PHE A 920 16.41 49.96 -44.37
N ASP A 921 16.21 49.51 -45.62
CA ASP A 921 15.02 48.81 -46.12
C ASP A 921 14.73 47.50 -45.36
N PHE A 922 13.61 47.44 -44.66
CA PHE A 922 13.28 46.36 -43.72
C PHE A 922 13.21 44.97 -44.38
N ASP A 923 12.89 44.90 -45.68
CA ASP A 923 12.86 43.65 -46.47
C ASP A 923 14.25 43.02 -46.68
N SER A 924 15.32 43.75 -46.32
CA SER A 924 16.73 43.36 -46.42
C SER A 924 17.44 43.13 -45.07
N MET A 925 16.69 43.03 -43.95
CA MET A 925 17.28 42.75 -42.63
C MET A 925 17.73 41.30 -42.46
N CYS A 926 19.03 41.11 -42.29
CA CYS A 926 19.69 39.83 -42.03
C CYS A 926 19.66 39.33 -40.58
N SER A 927 19.29 40.16 -39.60
CA SER A 927 19.16 39.79 -38.19
C SER A 927 17.98 40.51 -37.53
N ASP A 928 17.59 40.08 -36.34
CA ASP A 928 16.76 40.89 -35.46
C ASP A 928 17.55 42.09 -34.91
N TYR A 929 16.85 43.08 -34.34
CA TYR A 929 17.45 44.03 -33.42
C TYR A 929 17.58 43.39 -32.03
N TYR A 930 18.79 43.31 -31.49
CA TYR A 930 19.07 42.76 -30.16
C TYR A 930 19.58 43.82 -29.19
N ASP A 931 19.14 43.81 -27.93
CA ASP A 931 19.85 44.48 -26.82
C ASP A 931 20.68 43.42 -26.06
N PHE A 932 21.93 43.78 -25.74
CA PHE A 932 22.87 42.98 -24.94
C PHE A 932 23.34 43.85 -23.79
N PHE A 933 22.90 43.55 -22.58
CA PHE A 933 23.26 44.32 -21.39
C PHE A 933 23.58 43.43 -20.19
N THR A 934 24.08 44.06 -19.12
CA THR A 934 24.46 43.35 -17.90
C THR A 934 23.91 44.04 -16.65
N VAL A 935 23.44 43.24 -15.69
CA VAL A 935 22.97 43.73 -14.39
C VAL A 935 24.04 43.42 -13.36
N ASN A 936 24.58 44.48 -12.74
CA ASN A 936 25.78 44.44 -11.89
C ASN A 936 27.00 43.79 -12.58
N GLY A 937 27.10 43.98 -13.90
CA GLY A 937 28.14 43.38 -14.73
C GLY A 937 29.54 43.98 -14.52
N SER A 938 30.57 43.16 -14.70
CA SER A 938 31.97 43.58 -14.71
C SER A 938 32.82 42.72 -15.65
N GLY A 939 34.03 43.19 -15.97
CA GLY A 939 34.96 42.48 -16.85
C GLY A 939 34.67 42.71 -18.34
N THR A 940 35.03 41.70 -19.13
CA THR A 940 35.03 41.74 -20.60
C THR A 940 34.09 40.67 -21.13
N TRP A 941 33.32 41.04 -22.15
CA TRP A 941 32.21 40.28 -22.70
C TRP A 941 32.35 40.13 -24.21
N ASP A 942 31.92 38.98 -24.69
CA ASP A 942 31.80 38.66 -26.10
C ASP A 942 30.31 38.44 -26.42
N ILE A 943 29.82 39.03 -27.51
CA ILE A 943 28.48 38.80 -28.04
C ILE A 943 28.55 37.98 -29.34
N SER A 944 27.52 37.18 -29.59
CA SER A 944 27.34 36.40 -30.80
C SER A 944 25.97 36.74 -31.41
N LEU A 945 25.97 37.46 -32.53
CA LEU A 945 24.77 37.92 -33.21
C LEU A 945 24.47 37.00 -34.41
N PRO A 946 23.35 36.25 -34.40
CA PRO A 946 22.98 35.34 -35.48
C PRO A 946 22.43 36.12 -36.69
N VAL A 947 22.73 35.62 -37.88
CA VAL A 947 22.20 36.14 -39.15
C VAL A 947 21.53 35.03 -39.95
N ASP A 948 20.58 35.40 -40.80
CA ASP A 948 19.80 34.45 -41.60
C ASP A 948 20.66 33.54 -42.46
N ASP A 949 20.28 32.26 -42.51
CA ASP A 949 20.87 31.26 -43.40
C ASP A 949 20.43 31.42 -44.88
N SER A 950 19.53 32.37 -45.16
CA SER A 950 18.92 32.53 -46.47
C SER A 950 19.96 32.95 -47.53
N PRO A 951 19.90 32.40 -48.77
CA PRO A 951 20.83 32.81 -49.83
C PRO A 951 20.78 34.31 -50.16
N ALA A 952 19.61 34.94 -49.97
CA ALA A 952 19.43 36.39 -50.13
C ALA A 952 20.24 37.16 -49.08
N CYS A 953 20.17 36.76 -47.81
CA CYS A 953 21.01 37.33 -46.77
C CYS A 953 22.50 37.08 -47.05
N ILE A 954 22.93 35.80 -47.04
CA ILE A 954 24.35 35.40 -47.07
C ILE A 954 25.12 35.98 -48.26
N THR A 955 24.51 36.03 -49.46
CA THR A 955 25.27 36.31 -50.71
C THR A 955 24.96 37.64 -51.38
N GLN A 956 23.88 38.33 -51.00
CA GLN A 956 23.42 39.54 -51.69
C GLN A 956 23.25 40.74 -50.75
N THR A 957 23.14 40.50 -49.44
CA THR A 957 22.67 41.53 -48.50
C THR A 957 23.59 41.73 -47.30
N LEU A 958 24.12 40.66 -46.70
CA LEU A 958 24.94 40.74 -45.49
C LEU A 958 26.34 41.33 -45.73
N ASP A 959 26.76 42.27 -44.89
CA ASP A 959 28.19 42.59 -44.73
C ASP A 959 28.73 41.93 -43.44
N ALA A 960 29.35 40.77 -43.61
CA ALA A 960 29.79 39.94 -42.48
C ALA A 960 30.95 40.56 -41.66
N GLY A 961 31.48 41.71 -42.07
CA GLY A 961 32.45 42.51 -41.31
C GLY A 961 31.85 43.69 -40.53
N LYS A 962 30.54 43.89 -40.55
CA LYS A 962 29.87 45.05 -39.95
C LYS A 962 28.76 44.66 -38.98
N ILE A 963 28.85 45.20 -37.77
CA ILE A 963 27.73 45.30 -36.83
C ILE A 963 27.52 46.78 -36.51
N TYR A 964 26.27 47.21 -36.57
CA TYR A 964 25.86 48.52 -36.09
C TYR A 964 25.34 48.40 -34.67
N TRP A 965 25.63 49.40 -33.84
CA TRP A 965 25.11 49.50 -32.48
C TRP A 965 24.66 50.92 -32.15
N ILE A 966 23.90 51.04 -31.07
CA ILE A 966 23.57 52.30 -30.43
C ILE A 966 24.35 52.33 -29.10
N PRO A 967 25.53 52.99 -29.05
CA PRO A 967 26.40 52.98 -27.87
C PRO A 967 25.76 53.69 -26.68
N ALA A 968 26.30 53.49 -25.47
CA ALA A 968 25.92 54.24 -24.28
C ALA A 968 26.32 55.72 -24.41
N VAL A 969 25.36 56.62 -24.66
CA VAL A 969 25.62 58.07 -24.82
C VAL A 969 24.94 58.92 -23.76
N THR A 970 25.33 60.19 -23.66
CA THR A 970 24.84 61.08 -22.60
C THR A 970 23.40 61.53 -22.81
N ASP A 971 22.92 61.59 -24.06
CA ASP A 971 21.52 61.92 -24.35
C ASP A 971 21.03 61.40 -25.71
N TYR A 972 20.30 60.27 -25.68
CA TYR A 972 19.64 59.73 -26.87
C TYR A 972 18.58 60.67 -27.47
N SER A 973 18.07 61.65 -26.71
CA SER A 973 17.13 62.63 -27.27
C SER A 973 17.80 63.60 -28.26
N VAL A 974 19.13 63.71 -28.24
CA VAL A 974 19.92 64.52 -29.18
C VAL A 974 20.41 63.68 -30.35
N GLU A 975 20.91 62.48 -30.10
CA GLU A 975 21.55 61.64 -31.13
C GLU A 975 20.57 60.77 -31.93
N CYS A 976 19.45 60.38 -31.31
CA CYS A 976 18.46 59.46 -31.88
C CYS A 976 17.10 60.12 -32.12
N THR A 977 17.06 61.45 -32.24
CA THR A 977 15.88 62.18 -32.77
C THR A 977 16.28 63.05 -33.97
N PRO A 978 15.34 63.39 -34.88
CA PRO A 978 14.00 62.82 -35.06
C PRO A 978 13.99 61.30 -35.32
N TYR A 979 12.81 60.68 -35.32
CA TYR A 979 12.57 59.22 -35.41
C TYR A 979 12.84 58.60 -36.79
N ASP A 980 13.67 59.26 -37.60
CA ASP A 980 14.24 58.83 -38.87
C ASP A 980 15.76 59.15 -38.95
N ASN A 981 16.38 59.51 -37.82
CA ASN A 981 17.79 59.88 -37.73
C ASN A 981 18.70 58.64 -37.68
N THR A 982 19.19 58.23 -38.84
CA THR A 982 20.13 57.11 -38.99
C THR A 982 21.52 57.37 -38.40
N ALA A 983 21.87 58.61 -38.01
CA ALA A 983 23.15 58.93 -37.36
C ALA A 983 23.24 58.47 -35.89
N CYS A 984 22.15 57.93 -35.33
CA CYS A 984 22.10 57.23 -34.05
C CYS A 984 22.92 55.91 -34.03
N TRP A 985 23.23 55.35 -35.20
CA TRP A 985 23.89 54.06 -35.36
C TRP A 985 25.40 54.22 -35.64
N ASP A 986 26.22 53.73 -34.72
CA ASP A 986 27.67 53.66 -34.89
C ASP A 986 28.10 52.29 -35.45
N LEU A 987 29.17 52.27 -36.24
CA LEU A 987 29.76 51.04 -36.79
C LEU A 987 30.84 50.48 -35.85
N ILE A 988 30.66 49.25 -35.38
CA ILE A 988 31.71 48.49 -34.71
C ILE A 988 32.72 48.01 -35.76
N THR A 989 33.93 48.58 -35.75
CA THR A 989 35.01 48.28 -36.73
C THR A 989 36.15 47.45 -36.17
N THR A 990 36.18 47.20 -34.85
CA THR A 990 37.23 46.44 -34.15
C THR A 990 36.63 45.24 -33.45
N ASN A 991 37.40 44.15 -33.38
CA ASN A 991 37.05 42.88 -32.70
C ASN A 991 35.82 42.14 -33.25
N VAL A 992 35.33 42.52 -34.44
CA VAL A 992 34.29 41.81 -35.19
C VAL A 992 34.92 40.62 -35.92
N ILE A 993 34.39 39.42 -35.71
CA ILE A 993 34.81 38.18 -36.38
C ILE A 993 33.61 37.33 -36.77
N THR A 994 33.71 36.59 -37.88
CA THR A 994 32.68 35.63 -38.28
C THR A 994 32.93 34.26 -37.64
N SER A 995 31.87 33.61 -37.17
CA SER A 995 31.91 32.29 -36.54
C SER A 995 30.65 31.50 -36.91
N GLY A 996 30.77 30.58 -37.87
CA GLY A 996 29.61 29.88 -38.41
C GLY A 996 28.64 30.82 -39.13
N GLN A 997 27.36 30.79 -38.73
CA GLN A 997 26.30 31.71 -39.19
C GLN A 997 26.14 32.94 -38.27
N ASN A 998 27.08 33.18 -37.36
CA ASN A 998 27.02 34.33 -36.44
C ASN A 998 28.17 35.31 -36.71
N ILE A 999 27.90 36.59 -36.48
CA ILE A 999 28.93 37.62 -36.36
C ILE A 999 29.15 37.86 -34.86
N MET A 1000 30.39 37.66 -34.40
CA MET A 1000 30.75 37.86 -33.00
C MET A 1000 31.50 39.18 -32.82
N VAL A 1001 31.21 39.92 -31.75
CA VAL A 1001 32.03 41.04 -31.29
C VAL A 1001 32.68 40.61 -29.99
N THR A 1002 34.00 40.67 -29.93
CA THR A 1002 34.77 40.27 -28.76
C THR A 1002 35.33 41.48 -28.00
N GLY A 1003 35.57 41.34 -26.71
CA GLY A 1003 36.31 42.35 -25.94
C GLY A 1003 35.50 43.56 -25.45
N LEU A 1004 34.17 43.51 -25.44
CA LEU A 1004 33.30 44.59 -24.96
C LEU A 1004 33.37 44.72 -23.43
N SER A 1005 33.42 45.94 -22.89
CA SER A 1005 33.28 46.15 -21.45
C SER A 1005 31.82 46.17 -21.02
N ALA A 1006 31.56 46.01 -19.72
CA ALA A 1006 30.22 46.22 -19.16
C ALA A 1006 29.67 47.65 -19.37
N THR A 1007 30.51 48.63 -19.73
CA THR A 1007 30.07 50.00 -20.09
C THR A 1007 29.61 50.07 -21.55
N ASP A 1008 30.28 49.33 -22.43
CA ASP A 1008 29.92 49.22 -23.85
C ASP A 1008 28.56 48.52 -24.00
N LEU A 1009 28.27 47.54 -23.13
CA LEU A 1009 26.96 46.89 -22.95
C LEU A 1009 25.95 47.73 -22.12
N GLY A 1010 26.17 49.04 -21.98
CA GLY A 1010 25.21 49.98 -21.40
C GLY A 1010 24.36 50.72 -22.44
N GLY A 1011 24.56 50.41 -23.73
CA GLY A 1011 23.78 50.94 -24.85
C GLY A 1011 22.40 50.27 -24.98
N THR A 1012 21.74 50.43 -26.13
CA THR A 1012 20.35 49.93 -26.29
C THR A 1012 20.13 48.89 -27.37
N GLN A 1013 20.89 48.85 -28.47
CA GLN A 1013 20.72 47.81 -29.51
C GLN A 1013 21.96 47.56 -30.39
N PHE A 1014 21.98 46.36 -31.00
CA PHE A 1014 22.94 45.82 -31.96
C PHE A 1014 22.20 45.16 -33.13
N VAL A 1015 22.80 45.20 -34.34
CA VAL A 1015 22.22 44.64 -35.57
C VAL A 1015 23.29 44.41 -36.66
N ALA A 1016 23.09 43.43 -37.55
CA ALA A 1016 24.01 43.17 -38.66
C ALA A 1016 23.96 44.24 -39.78
N GLY A 1017 25.11 44.57 -40.37
CA GLY A 1017 25.25 45.53 -41.48
C GLY A 1017 25.05 44.94 -42.88
N SER A 1018 24.98 45.80 -43.91
CA SER A 1018 24.64 45.39 -45.28
C SER A 1018 25.65 45.84 -46.36
N ILE A 1019 25.80 45.02 -47.40
CA ILE A 1019 26.61 45.36 -48.59
C ILE A 1019 25.89 46.22 -49.63
N ILE A 1020 24.57 46.50 -49.47
CA ILE A 1020 23.74 47.21 -50.47
C ILE A 1020 24.00 48.75 -50.44
N GLY A 1021 25.13 49.19 -49.87
CA GLY A 1021 25.61 50.58 -49.96
C GLY A 1021 24.72 51.63 -49.29
N SER A 1022 23.80 51.19 -48.43
CA SER A 1022 22.79 52.01 -47.74
C SER A 1022 22.97 52.05 -46.21
N ASP A 1023 24.13 51.55 -45.75
CA ASP A 1023 24.58 51.60 -44.36
C ASP A 1023 24.53 53.02 -43.76
N PRO A 1024 24.28 53.18 -42.44
CA PRO A 1024 24.41 54.44 -41.73
C PRO A 1024 25.74 55.17 -42.04
N THR A 1025 25.64 56.36 -42.64
CA THR A 1025 26.82 57.17 -42.98
C THR A 1025 27.27 57.97 -41.76
N ALA A 1026 27.98 57.31 -40.83
CA ALA A 1026 28.54 57.91 -39.63
C ALA A 1026 29.47 59.10 -39.97
N VAL A 1027 28.95 60.33 -39.85
CA VAL A 1027 29.70 61.58 -40.00
C VAL A 1027 29.23 62.63 -39.00
N THR A 1028 29.49 62.41 -37.70
CA THR A 1028 29.54 63.49 -36.71
C THR A 1028 30.90 64.21 -36.81
N ILE A 1029 31.03 65.09 -37.81
CA ILE A 1029 32.13 66.07 -37.82
C ILE A 1029 31.93 67.03 -36.65
N ILE A 1030 32.70 66.82 -35.58
CA ILE A 1030 32.88 67.80 -34.50
C ILE A 1030 33.29 69.13 -35.15
N ALA A 1031 32.48 70.16 -34.93
CA ALA A 1031 32.53 71.40 -35.69
C ALA A 1031 33.88 72.13 -35.55
N LEU A 1032 34.72 72.02 -36.59
CA LEU A 1032 35.91 72.86 -36.75
C LEU A 1032 35.48 74.27 -37.17
N ALA A 1033 35.07 75.08 -36.20
CA ALA A 1033 34.61 76.45 -36.40
C ALA A 1033 35.77 77.40 -36.79
N ALA A 1034 36.16 77.36 -38.06
CA ALA A 1034 37.00 78.40 -38.67
C ALA A 1034 36.19 79.69 -38.82
N SER A 1035 36.44 80.67 -37.95
CA SER A 1035 35.68 81.92 -37.91
C SER A 1035 36.09 82.93 -39.00
N THR A 1036 35.34 82.97 -40.10
CA THR A 1036 35.23 84.10 -41.04
C THR A 1036 33.77 84.18 -41.47
N ASP A 1037 32.98 85.23 -41.21
CA ASP A 1037 33.27 86.61 -41.60
C ASP A 1037 32.46 87.69 -40.82
N ARG A 1038 32.83 88.93 -41.10
CA ARG A 1038 32.30 90.27 -40.73
C ARG A 1038 30.83 90.45 -40.28
N SER A 1039 30.72 91.02 -39.08
CA SER A 1039 30.00 92.27 -38.73
C SER A 1039 28.70 92.67 -39.46
N SER A 1040 27.60 92.77 -38.70
CA SER A 1040 26.87 94.04 -38.54
C SER A 1040 26.11 94.10 -37.20
N ALA A 1041 26.19 95.23 -36.50
CA ALA A 1041 25.49 95.56 -35.24
C ALA A 1041 24.20 96.37 -35.57
N PRO A 1042 23.28 96.77 -34.64
CA PRO A 1042 23.47 97.25 -33.25
C PRO A 1042 22.57 96.51 -32.20
N ALA A 1043 22.50 96.81 -30.89
CA ALA A 1043 22.91 97.96 -30.08
C ALA A 1043 23.34 97.59 -28.64
N GLY A 1044 23.92 98.56 -27.89
CA GLY A 1044 24.49 98.44 -26.53
C GLY A 1044 23.53 98.19 -25.35
N ALA A 1045 23.94 98.26 -24.08
CA ALA A 1045 25.17 98.82 -23.44
C ALA A 1045 25.71 97.84 -22.34
N ILE A 1046 26.79 98.02 -21.56
CA ILE A 1046 27.06 99.05 -20.52
C ILE A 1046 28.57 99.00 -20.10
N PHE A 1047 29.25 100.15 -20.21
CA PHE A 1047 30.20 100.82 -19.28
C PHE A 1047 31.14 100.12 -18.24
N VAL A 1048 32.37 100.70 -18.14
CA VAL A 1048 33.33 100.84 -16.98
C VAL A 1048 34.50 99.84 -16.78
N SER A 1049 35.69 100.26 -17.27
CA SER A 1049 37.09 100.15 -16.74
C SER A 1049 37.63 98.84 -16.12
N ALA A 1050 38.89 98.38 -16.34
CA ALA A 1050 40.13 99.00 -16.86
C ALA A 1050 41.02 97.93 -17.58
N LEU A 1051 42.33 98.03 -17.88
CA LEU A 1051 43.41 99.01 -17.60
C LEU A 1051 44.53 98.95 -18.71
N VAL A 1052 45.42 99.96 -18.72
CA VAL A 1052 46.79 100.08 -19.30
C VAL A 1052 47.44 98.76 -19.77
N ALA A 1053 47.76 98.50 -21.06
CA ALA A 1053 48.63 99.17 -22.05
C ALA A 1053 50.16 98.87 -21.94
N THR A 1054 50.83 98.92 -23.11
CA THR A 1054 52.30 99.09 -23.35
C THR A 1054 53.13 97.87 -23.81
N VAL A 1055 53.24 97.73 -25.15
CA VAL A 1055 54.49 97.65 -25.97
C VAL A 1055 55.66 96.70 -25.60
N GLY A 1056 56.16 95.97 -26.62
CA GLY A 1056 57.53 95.42 -26.72
C GLY A 1056 57.55 93.93 -27.08
N LEU A 1057 57.47 93.51 -28.35
CA LEU A 1057 58.45 93.67 -29.43
C LEU A 1057 59.91 93.32 -29.03
N ILE A 1058 60.40 92.16 -29.50
CA ILE A 1058 61.78 91.77 -29.89
C ILE A 1058 61.82 90.22 -29.83
N LEU A 1059 61.71 89.51 -30.95
CA LEU A 1059 62.79 89.18 -31.91
C LEU A 1059 63.86 88.22 -31.38
N VAL A 1060 63.82 86.99 -31.90
CA VAL A 1060 64.95 86.10 -32.24
C VAL A 1060 65.78 85.53 -31.07
N VAL A 1061 65.83 84.18 -30.95
CA VAL A 1061 67.02 83.33 -31.19
C VAL A 1061 66.68 81.85 -30.92
N ARG A 1062 66.68 81.08 -32.02
CA ARG A 1062 67.13 79.68 -32.19
C ARG A 1062 67.10 78.65 -31.02
N ARG A 1063 66.37 77.57 -31.33
CA ARG A 1063 66.82 76.15 -31.43
C ARG A 1063 67.44 75.42 -30.21
N ARG A 1064 66.83 74.25 -29.99
CA ARG A 1064 67.44 72.94 -29.62
C ARG A 1064 67.96 72.79 -28.18
N ARG A 1065 67.21 72.00 -27.40
CA ARG A 1065 67.30 70.55 -27.59
C ARG A 1065 65.99 70.03 -28.17
#